data_AF-A0A2V8EXW7-F1
#
_entry.id   AF-A0A2V8EXW7-F1
#
_cell.length_a   1.000
_cell.length_b   1.000
_cell.length_c   1.000
_cell.angle_alpha   90.00
_cell.angle_beta   90.00
_cell.angle_gamma   90.00
#
_symmetry.space_group_name_H-M   'P 1'
#
loop_
_entity.id
_entity.type
_entity.pdbx_description
1 polymer ?
#
loop_
_entity_poly.entity_id
_entity_poly.type
_entity_poly.pdbx_seq_one_letter_code
_entity_poly.pdbx_strand_id
1 'polypeptide(L)'
;MRAPCDLLLANATVLTMDQKFTMYRSGRVAIAGDSIVAVGPDADAYDAGATIDCLGRVVMPGLVNAHTHVPMALLRGLADDLRLDVWLMGYMLPVEREFVSPDFVRLGTRLGCAEMIRSGVTCFADMYYFEETIAEATAEAGMRALCAQTVLRFPTPDATSYEGSLARARDFIERWRGHPLIVPAPAPHAPYTCTPEILRACAELAVEFDVPLHIHMSESVQEVEDSRRVNGMPVVPWVKKHGLFDAKVLAAHCVHVDDGEMRALKNVGAGVAHNPTSNLKLGAGIAPVARMLELGLNVGIGTDGAASNNDLDMFEETRLAALLAKGISGDPTALPARGALAMATRLGASAMHMNHLTGSLEPGKRADLIIVDLDPLHNVPAFGRDPNGVYAQIVYASKSTDVMDVMCNGRWLMRDRKLLTLDEAELREAARGQAKRVDAFLIGREVSVLQKLVAVGGAVELESFEVQVKARVPSAEQVLAVIAGKRVTIVRSSHYHQFDTYWSFHDPDQGWLRYREDEFLDEAGNVTGARARLTLTGRTREADLGGVLLFRSRYLAPAAHSPRFYREYFRPAAEHVVEKERRRWLLVYRGVEFYVHLDRLLSPPGDGYFIEVKSRTWSQRDAQDKAAVITDLLALFGTSPDDTISDGYVELVAGRR
;
A
#
# COMPACT_ATOMS: atom_id res chain seq x y z
N MET A 1 55.57 -7.45 -16.97
CA MET A 1 54.50 -8.38 -17.41
C MET A 1 53.17 -7.74 -17.09
N ARG A 2 52.19 -7.81 -17.99
CA ARG A 2 50.82 -7.35 -17.71
C ARG A 2 50.17 -8.25 -16.66
N ALA A 3 49.31 -7.70 -15.80
CA ALA A 3 48.58 -8.48 -14.82
C ALA A 3 47.43 -9.26 -15.50
N PRO A 4 47.11 -10.50 -15.11
CA PRO A 4 45.99 -11.22 -15.73
C PRO A 4 44.65 -10.62 -15.33
N CYS A 5 43.67 -10.64 -16.23
CA CYS A 5 42.25 -10.45 -15.93
C CYS A 5 41.40 -11.44 -16.74
N ASP A 6 40.17 -11.70 -16.31
CA ASP A 6 39.29 -12.68 -16.98
C ASP A 6 38.65 -12.09 -18.23
N LEU A 7 38.23 -10.82 -18.15
CA LEU A 7 37.48 -10.15 -19.20
C LEU A 7 37.92 -8.70 -19.37
N LEU A 8 38.00 -8.28 -20.63
CA LEU A 8 38.22 -6.90 -21.03
C LEU A 8 37.11 -6.42 -21.97
N LEU A 9 36.34 -5.44 -21.52
CA LEU A 9 35.43 -4.68 -22.39
C LEU A 9 36.24 -3.59 -23.06
N ALA A 10 36.25 -3.51 -24.40
CA ALA A 10 37.09 -2.58 -25.16
C ALA A 10 36.28 -1.69 -26.11
N ASN A 11 36.85 -0.55 -26.49
CA ASN A 11 36.30 0.41 -27.47
C ASN A 11 34.92 1.01 -27.13
N ALA A 12 34.48 0.93 -25.87
CA ALA A 12 33.22 1.52 -25.43
C ALA A 12 33.36 3.03 -25.15
N THR A 13 32.24 3.75 -25.18
CA THR A 13 32.13 4.94 -24.33
C THR A 13 31.86 4.49 -22.89
N VAL A 14 32.86 4.60 -22.02
CA VAL A 14 32.74 4.20 -20.61
C VAL A 14 32.33 5.39 -19.76
N LEU A 15 31.15 5.32 -19.14
CA LEU A 15 30.69 6.27 -18.13
C LEU A 15 30.96 5.67 -16.75
N THR A 16 32.00 6.14 -16.07
CA THR A 16 32.38 5.56 -14.76
C THR A 16 31.33 5.81 -13.69
N MET A 17 30.60 6.94 -13.79
CA MET A 17 29.78 7.46 -12.71
C MET A 17 30.56 7.54 -11.39
N ASP A 18 31.85 7.86 -11.42
CA ASP A 18 32.59 8.28 -10.23
C ASP A 18 32.19 9.71 -9.82
N GLN A 19 32.69 10.21 -8.69
CA GLN A 19 32.35 11.55 -8.21
C GLN A 19 32.71 12.67 -9.21
N LYS A 20 33.70 12.43 -10.09
CA LYS A 20 34.18 13.37 -11.11
C LYS A 20 33.43 13.24 -12.44
N PHE A 21 32.55 12.25 -12.57
CA PHE A 21 31.90 11.87 -13.82
C PHE A 21 32.90 11.57 -14.95
N THR A 22 33.97 10.84 -14.63
CA THR A 22 35.01 10.47 -15.60
C THR A 22 34.39 9.68 -16.75
N MET A 23 34.69 10.10 -17.97
CA MET A 23 34.20 9.48 -19.21
C MET A 23 35.36 9.18 -20.16
N TYR A 24 35.41 7.96 -20.66
CA TYR A 24 36.38 7.51 -21.66
C TYR A 24 35.66 7.19 -22.97
N ARG A 25 35.87 7.98 -24.04
CA ARG A 25 35.18 7.77 -25.35
C ARG A 25 35.63 6.52 -26.11
N SER A 26 36.85 6.07 -25.82
CA SER A 26 37.40 4.78 -26.29
C SER A 26 37.94 4.04 -25.08
N GLY A 27 37.08 3.90 -24.07
CA GLY A 27 37.41 3.33 -22.78
C GLY A 27 37.46 1.81 -22.80
N ARG A 28 38.07 1.29 -21.73
CA ARG A 28 38.17 -0.13 -21.47
C ARG A 28 37.79 -0.40 -20.01
N VAL A 29 37.29 -1.59 -19.71
CA VAL A 29 37.01 -2.05 -18.34
C VAL A 29 37.59 -3.46 -18.20
N ALA A 30 38.55 -3.63 -17.31
CA ALA A 30 39.16 -4.92 -16.98
C ALA A 30 38.50 -5.51 -15.73
N ILE A 31 38.13 -6.79 -15.79
CA ILE A 31 37.39 -7.50 -14.75
C ILE A 31 38.14 -8.79 -14.41
N ALA A 32 38.33 -9.05 -13.12
CA ALA A 32 38.87 -10.30 -12.60
C ALA A 32 37.96 -10.82 -11.49
N GLY A 33 37.48 -12.05 -11.65
CA GLY A 33 36.45 -12.67 -10.83
C GLY A 33 35.19 -11.83 -10.81
N ASP A 34 34.86 -11.32 -9.63
CA ASP A 34 33.67 -10.54 -9.33
C ASP A 34 33.92 -9.02 -9.33
N SER A 35 35.15 -8.58 -9.62
CA SER A 35 35.60 -7.22 -9.32
C SER A 35 36.19 -6.51 -10.54
N ILE A 36 35.97 -5.19 -10.58
CA ILE A 36 36.61 -4.28 -11.53
C ILE A 36 38.04 -4.06 -11.07
N VAL A 37 39.02 -4.39 -11.92
CA VAL A 37 40.45 -4.23 -11.57
C VAL A 37 41.08 -2.98 -12.20
N ALA A 38 40.55 -2.51 -13.33
CA ALA A 38 40.99 -1.25 -13.95
C ALA A 38 39.94 -0.71 -14.93
N VAL A 39 39.96 0.63 -15.14
CA VAL A 39 39.07 1.34 -16.06
C VAL A 39 39.86 2.38 -16.86
N GLY A 40 39.48 2.60 -18.12
CA GLY A 40 40.16 3.56 -19.00
C GLY A 40 41.55 3.06 -19.42
N PRO A 41 42.56 3.95 -19.52
CA PRO A 41 43.92 3.58 -19.94
C PRO A 41 44.58 2.53 -19.04
N ASP A 42 44.25 2.51 -17.75
CA ASP A 42 44.86 1.57 -16.79
C ASP A 42 44.52 0.11 -17.10
N ALA A 43 43.43 -0.14 -17.82
CA ALA A 43 43.08 -1.48 -18.28
C ALA A 43 44.07 -2.05 -19.33
N ASP A 44 44.92 -1.22 -19.94
CA ASP A 44 46.00 -1.66 -20.86
C ASP A 44 47.14 -2.37 -20.12
N ALA A 45 47.22 -2.22 -18.80
CA ALA A 45 48.16 -2.93 -17.95
C ALA A 45 47.78 -4.41 -17.73
N TYR A 46 46.61 -4.84 -18.22
CA TYR A 46 46.09 -6.19 -18.02
C TYR A 46 46.11 -7.04 -19.31
N ASP A 47 46.32 -8.34 -19.13
CA ASP A 47 46.23 -9.36 -20.18
C ASP A 47 44.96 -10.18 -19.95
N ALA A 48 44.03 -10.15 -20.90
CA ALA A 48 42.66 -10.60 -20.70
C ALA A 48 42.42 -11.99 -21.29
N GLY A 49 41.79 -12.89 -20.51
CA GLY A 49 41.35 -14.20 -21.00
C GLY A 49 40.32 -14.12 -22.13
N ALA A 50 39.46 -13.11 -22.08
CA ALA A 50 38.52 -12.76 -23.16
C ALA A 50 38.46 -11.24 -23.37
N THR A 51 38.28 -10.80 -24.61
CA THR A 51 38.02 -9.39 -24.95
C THR A 51 36.70 -9.28 -25.70
N ILE A 52 35.83 -8.37 -25.28
CA ILE A 52 34.57 -8.05 -25.95
C ILE A 52 34.66 -6.64 -26.52
N ASP A 53 34.49 -6.53 -27.84
CA ASP A 53 34.42 -5.26 -28.53
C ASP A 53 33.05 -4.61 -28.31
N CYS A 54 33.06 -3.42 -27.75
CA CYS A 54 31.89 -2.62 -27.40
C CYS A 54 31.84 -1.32 -28.23
N LEU A 55 32.48 -1.30 -29.40
CA LEU A 55 32.46 -0.16 -30.31
C LEU A 55 31.04 0.32 -30.58
N GLY A 56 30.82 1.63 -30.44
CA GLY A 56 29.51 2.28 -30.63
C GLY A 56 28.54 2.10 -29.44
N ARG A 57 28.91 1.34 -28.41
CA ARG A 57 28.08 1.12 -27.21
C ARG A 57 28.59 1.91 -26.01
N VAL A 58 27.71 2.10 -25.05
CA VAL A 58 28.04 2.68 -23.74
C VAL A 58 28.19 1.56 -22.71
N VAL A 59 29.27 1.61 -21.93
CA VAL A 59 29.44 0.79 -20.72
C VAL A 59 29.30 1.70 -19.51
N MET A 60 28.40 1.37 -18.59
CA MET A 60 28.15 2.14 -17.38
C MET A 60 27.78 1.19 -16.23
N PRO A 61 27.78 1.65 -14.95
CA PRO A 61 27.30 0.84 -13.85
C PRO A 61 25.87 0.39 -14.11
N GLY A 62 25.52 -0.80 -13.63
CA GLY A 62 24.13 -1.21 -13.65
C GLY A 62 23.27 -0.28 -12.82
N LEU A 63 21.99 -0.20 -13.19
CA LEU A 63 21.05 0.66 -12.49
C LEU A 63 20.78 0.11 -11.09
N VAL A 64 20.53 1.04 -10.16
CA VAL A 64 20.24 0.78 -8.75
C VAL A 64 18.81 1.22 -8.46
N ASN A 65 17.91 0.27 -8.27
CA ASN A 65 16.53 0.51 -7.88
C ASN A 65 16.44 0.63 -6.35
N ALA A 66 16.41 1.86 -5.83
CA ALA A 66 16.55 2.12 -4.41
C ALA A 66 15.32 1.75 -3.56
N HIS A 67 14.21 1.32 -4.16
CA HIS A 67 13.03 0.87 -3.43
C HIS A 67 12.04 0.12 -4.34
N THR A 68 11.66 -1.10 -3.94
CA THR A 68 10.62 -1.91 -4.59
C THR A 68 9.95 -2.87 -3.59
N HIS A 69 8.87 -3.49 -4.06
CA HIS A 69 8.21 -4.65 -3.47
C HIS A 69 8.16 -5.75 -4.54
N VAL A 70 9.29 -6.44 -4.74
CA VAL A 70 9.53 -7.26 -5.94
C VAL A 70 8.48 -8.34 -6.17
N PRO A 71 7.91 -9.02 -5.15
CA PRO A 71 6.89 -10.05 -5.41
C PRO A 71 5.56 -9.49 -5.93
N MET A 72 5.30 -8.19 -5.73
CA MET A 72 4.12 -7.52 -6.28
C MET A 72 4.14 -7.43 -7.82
N ALA A 73 5.20 -7.87 -8.50
CA ALA A 73 5.19 -8.14 -9.94
C ALA A 73 4.00 -9.03 -10.37
N LEU A 74 3.53 -9.93 -9.49
CA LEU A 74 2.33 -10.76 -9.71
C LEU A 74 1.00 -10.02 -9.50
N LEU A 75 1.02 -8.85 -8.89
CA LEU A 75 -0.16 -8.01 -8.60
C LEU A 75 -0.26 -6.82 -9.55
N ARG A 76 0.49 -6.86 -10.67
CA ARG A 76 0.54 -5.82 -11.68
C ARG A 76 -0.83 -5.51 -12.26
N GLY A 77 -1.23 -4.23 -12.20
CA GLY A 77 -2.48 -3.75 -12.77
C GLY A 77 -3.75 -4.31 -12.12
N LEU A 78 -3.65 -4.81 -10.88
CA LEU A 78 -4.75 -5.51 -10.22
C LEU A 78 -5.92 -4.59 -9.84
N ALA A 79 -5.63 -3.38 -9.35
CA ALA A 79 -6.65 -2.47 -8.82
C ALA A 79 -6.23 -1.00 -8.99
N ASP A 80 -6.18 -0.50 -10.22
CA ASP A 80 -5.75 0.87 -10.51
C ASP A 80 -6.84 1.93 -10.25
N ASP A 81 -6.43 3.21 -10.23
CA ASP A 81 -7.30 4.39 -10.09
C ASP A 81 -8.16 4.43 -8.81
N LEU A 82 -7.58 3.95 -7.70
CA LEU A 82 -8.16 3.98 -6.36
C LEU A 82 -7.31 4.86 -5.43
N ARG A 83 -7.95 5.47 -4.42
CA ARG A 83 -7.21 6.17 -3.37
C ARG A 83 -6.41 5.16 -2.55
N LEU A 84 -5.22 5.57 -2.06
CA LEU A 84 -4.27 4.69 -1.35
C LEU A 84 -4.94 3.83 -0.27
N ASP A 85 -5.85 4.41 0.53
CA ASP A 85 -6.54 3.68 1.60
C ASP A 85 -7.48 2.58 1.06
N VAL A 86 -8.21 2.87 -0.01
CA VAL A 86 -9.10 1.90 -0.68
C VAL A 86 -8.29 0.84 -1.43
N TRP A 87 -7.22 1.23 -2.10
CA TRP A 87 -6.30 0.32 -2.78
C TRP A 87 -5.66 -0.67 -1.80
N LEU A 88 -5.03 -0.16 -0.74
CA LEU A 88 -4.30 -0.96 0.22
C LEU A 88 -5.25 -1.85 1.04
N MET A 89 -6.24 -1.26 1.72
CA MET A 89 -7.12 -1.99 2.64
C MET A 89 -8.19 -2.78 1.92
N GLY A 90 -8.67 -2.26 0.78
CA GLY A 90 -9.75 -2.88 0.00
C GLY A 90 -9.26 -4.00 -0.90
N TYR A 91 -8.07 -3.91 -1.49
CA TYR A 91 -7.61 -4.85 -2.52
C TYR A 91 -6.30 -5.53 -2.16
N MET A 92 -5.24 -4.77 -1.86
CA MET A 92 -3.90 -5.34 -1.66
C MET A 92 -3.83 -6.26 -0.43
N LEU A 93 -4.09 -5.75 0.79
CA LEU A 93 -3.97 -6.56 2.01
C LEU A 93 -4.82 -7.84 2.00
N PRO A 94 -6.07 -7.83 1.50
CA PRO A 94 -6.85 -9.08 1.36
C PRO A 94 -6.23 -10.09 0.39
N VAL A 95 -5.68 -9.63 -0.74
CA VAL A 95 -5.01 -10.50 -1.71
C VAL A 95 -3.69 -11.02 -1.13
N GLU A 96 -2.92 -10.15 -0.47
CA GLU A 96 -1.68 -10.54 0.19
C GLU A 96 -1.95 -11.61 1.27
N ARG A 97 -2.96 -11.40 2.12
CA ARG A 97 -3.33 -12.33 3.17
C ARG A 97 -3.73 -13.72 2.64
N GLU A 98 -4.38 -13.77 1.48
CA GLU A 98 -4.85 -15.02 0.88
C GLU A 98 -3.75 -15.73 0.07
N PHE A 99 -2.94 -14.98 -0.68
CA PHE A 99 -2.05 -15.54 -1.69
C PHE A 99 -0.56 -15.48 -1.35
N VAL A 100 -0.12 -14.53 -0.53
CA VAL A 100 1.30 -14.37 -0.22
C VAL A 100 1.76 -15.54 0.65
N SER A 101 2.57 -16.36 0.02
CA SER A 101 3.17 -17.59 0.52
C SER A 101 4.59 -17.67 -0.06
N PRO A 102 5.48 -18.53 0.47
CA PRO A 102 6.82 -18.70 -0.10
C PRO A 102 6.81 -18.97 -1.62
N ASP A 103 5.85 -19.76 -2.13
CA ASP A 103 5.75 -20.04 -3.58
C ASP A 103 5.33 -18.81 -4.38
N PHE A 104 4.39 -18.02 -3.87
CA PHE A 104 4.00 -16.74 -4.49
C PHE A 104 5.18 -15.78 -4.52
N VAL A 105 5.89 -15.65 -3.39
CA VAL A 105 7.04 -14.78 -3.23
C VAL A 105 8.18 -15.18 -4.16
N ARG A 106 8.50 -16.48 -4.24
CA ARG A 106 9.54 -17.00 -5.14
C ARG A 106 9.23 -16.71 -6.60
N LEU A 107 8.00 -16.98 -7.03
CA LEU A 107 7.59 -16.73 -8.41
C LEU A 107 7.59 -15.23 -8.74
N GLY A 108 7.02 -14.40 -7.86
CA GLY A 108 6.98 -12.95 -8.05
C GLY A 108 8.36 -12.33 -8.07
N THR A 109 9.26 -12.77 -7.19
CA THR A 109 10.67 -12.36 -7.18
C THR A 109 11.38 -12.74 -8.47
N ARG A 110 11.28 -14.00 -8.92
CA ARG A 110 11.89 -14.43 -10.20
C ARG A 110 11.36 -13.62 -11.39
N LEU A 111 10.05 -13.34 -11.41
CA LEU A 111 9.44 -12.51 -12.45
C LEU A 111 9.97 -11.07 -12.42
N GLY A 112 9.99 -10.43 -11.24
CA GLY A 112 10.51 -9.08 -11.07
C GLY A 112 12.01 -8.97 -11.39
N CYS A 113 12.83 -9.94 -10.97
CA CYS A 113 14.24 -10.03 -11.34
C CYS A 113 14.43 -10.16 -12.85
N ALA A 114 13.62 -10.98 -13.55
CA ALA A 114 13.72 -11.10 -15.01
C ALA A 114 13.46 -9.76 -15.72
N GLU A 115 12.46 -9.00 -15.26
CA GLU A 115 12.14 -7.67 -15.78
C GLU A 115 13.24 -6.65 -15.48
N MET A 116 13.74 -6.63 -14.24
CA MET A 116 14.82 -5.76 -13.80
C MET A 116 16.14 -6.03 -14.54
N ILE A 117 16.50 -7.30 -14.76
CA ILE A 117 17.68 -7.65 -15.57
C ILE A 117 17.49 -7.15 -17.01
N ARG A 118 16.29 -7.29 -17.59
CA ARG A 118 16.01 -6.77 -18.94
C ARG A 118 16.12 -5.24 -19.02
N SER A 119 15.77 -4.53 -17.95
CA SER A 119 15.83 -3.07 -17.89
C SER A 119 17.18 -2.51 -17.40
N GLY A 120 18.20 -3.36 -17.20
CA GLY A 120 19.56 -2.93 -16.85
C GLY A 120 19.79 -2.70 -15.35
N VAL A 121 18.88 -3.15 -14.50
CA VAL A 121 19.06 -3.13 -13.05
C VAL A 121 19.98 -4.26 -12.62
N THR A 122 20.93 -3.95 -11.75
CA THR A 122 21.86 -4.94 -11.15
C THR A 122 21.73 -5.02 -9.63
N CYS A 123 21.18 -3.96 -9.02
CA CYS A 123 20.98 -3.87 -7.59
C CYS A 123 19.61 -3.27 -7.28
N PHE A 124 18.87 -3.82 -6.31
CA PHE A 124 17.62 -3.25 -5.83
C PHE A 124 17.49 -3.30 -4.30
N ALA A 125 16.63 -2.45 -3.72
CA ALA A 125 16.21 -2.56 -2.33
C ALA A 125 14.78 -3.06 -2.26
N ASP A 126 14.57 -4.20 -1.61
CA ASP A 126 13.24 -4.75 -1.34
C ASP A 126 12.78 -4.42 0.08
N MET A 127 11.47 -4.41 0.25
CA MET A 127 10.81 -4.43 1.54
C MET A 127 9.56 -5.28 1.42
N TYR A 128 9.62 -6.55 1.80
CA TYR A 128 8.42 -7.39 1.73
C TYR A 128 8.37 -8.44 2.84
N TYR A 129 7.48 -9.42 2.68
CA TYR A 129 7.34 -10.60 3.54
C TYR A 129 8.14 -11.78 2.98
N PHE A 130 8.51 -12.72 3.83
CA PHE A 130 9.31 -13.90 3.47
C PHE A 130 10.64 -13.52 2.78
N GLU A 131 11.36 -12.54 3.31
CA GLU A 131 12.61 -12.04 2.71
C GLU A 131 13.69 -13.12 2.56
N GLU A 132 13.64 -14.20 3.35
CA GLU A 132 14.49 -15.36 3.12
C GLU A 132 14.28 -15.96 1.72
N THR A 133 13.03 -16.04 1.26
CA THR A 133 12.69 -16.59 -0.06
C THR A 133 13.04 -15.62 -1.17
N ILE A 134 12.90 -14.31 -0.91
CA ILE A 134 13.29 -13.25 -1.84
C ILE A 134 14.79 -13.26 -2.05
N ALA A 135 15.57 -13.35 -0.96
CA ALA A 135 17.02 -13.44 -0.99
C ALA A 135 17.50 -14.67 -1.78
N GLU A 136 16.89 -15.85 -1.57
CA GLU A 136 17.19 -17.07 -2.34
C GLU A 136 16.95 -16.87 -3.84
N ALA A 137 15.73 -16.46 -4.21
CA ALA A 137 15.36 -16.27 -5.62
C ALA A 137 16.22 -15.18 -6.30
N THR A 138 16.58 -14.14 -5.57
CA THR A 138 17.43 -13.05 -6.05
C THR A 138 18.87 -13.52 -6.28
N ALA A 139 19.44 -14.27 -5.33
CA ALA A 139 20.77 -14.86 -5.45
C ALA A 139 20.84 -15.88 -6.60
N GLU A 140 19.80 -16.71 -6.77
CA GLU A 140 19.66 -17.64 -7.89
C GLU A 140 19.62 -16.92 -9.25
N ALA A 141 18.85 -15.82 -9.33
CA ALA A 141 18.83 -14.95 -10.51
C ALA A 141 20.18 -14.26 -10.78
N GLY A 142 21.03 -14.15 -9.76
CA GLY A 142 22.37 -13.56 -9.82
C GLY A 142 22.40 -12.05 -9.57
N MET A 143 21.32 -11.46 -9.04
CA MET A 143 21.22 -10.03 -8.77
C MET A 143 21.70 -9.68 -7.36
N ARG A 144 22.09 -8.42 -7.17
CA ARG A 144 22.40 -7.86 -5.85
C ARG A 144 21.15 -7.25 -5.22
N ALA A 145 20.96 -7.39 -3.91
CA ALA A 145 19.85 -6.72 -3.24
C ALA A 145 20.14 -6.32 -1.78
N LEU A 146 19.48 -5.24 -1.35
CA LEU A 146 19.16 -4.98 0.04
C LEU A 146 17.77 -5.59 0.29
N CYS A 147 17.69 -6.70 1.01
CA CYS A 147 16.44 -7.39 1.33
C CYS A 147 16.04 -7.01 2.76
N ALA A 148 14.87 -6.42 2.97
CA ALA A 148 14.52 -5.79 4.25
C ALA A 148 13.21 -6.36 4.83
N GLN A 149 13.34 -7.18 5.87
CA GLN A 149 12.22 -7.93 6.45
C GLN A 149 11.22 -7.00 7.12
N THR A 150 9.99 -7.00 6.59
CA THR A 150 8.93 -6.11 7.04
C THR A 150 8.48 -6.43 8.47
N VAL A 151 8.35 -5.40 9.29
CA VAL A 151 7.81 -5.43 10.66
C VAL A 151 6.72 -4.37 10.79
N LEU A 152 5.55 -4.75 11.28
CA LEU A 152 4.43 -3.84 11.56
C LEU A 152 3.58 -4.33 12.74
N ARG A 153 2.71 -3.47 13.29
CA ARG A 153 1.92 -3.77 14.50
C ARG A 153 0.79 -4.79 14.30
N PHE A 154 0.46 -5.11 13.05
CA PHE A 154 -0.62 -6.03 12.69
C PHE A 154 -0.03 -7.37 12.21
N PRO A 155 -0.79 -8.47 12.25
CA PRO A 155 -0.35 -9.75 11.67
C PRO A 155 -0.01 -9.60 10.19
N THR A 156 1.09 -10.25 9.77
CA THR A 156 1.61 -10.30 8.40
C THR A 156 1.46 -11.71 7.82
N PRO A 157 1.59 -11.91 6.50
CA PRO A 157 1.55 -13.24 5.89
C PRO A 157 2.57 -14.24 6.47
N ASP A 158 3.72 -13.75 6.97
CA ASP A 158 4.82 -14.55 7.49
C ASP A 158 4.94 -14.55 9.03
N ALA A 159 4.16 -13.73 9.75
CA ALA A 159 4.18 -13.66 11.20
C ALA A 159 2.83 -13.24 11.81
N THR A 160 2.45 -13.85 12.93
CA THR A 160 1.18 -13.56 13.61
C THR A 160 1.23 -12.35 14.55
N SER A 161 2.42 -11.82 14.82
CA SER A 161 2.69 -10.71 15.77
C SER A 161 3.97 -9.97 15.38
N TYR A 162 4.14 -8.74 15.85
CA TYR A 162 5.34 -7.95 15.55
C TYR A 162 6.59 -8.54 16.23
N GLU A 163 6.46 -9.21 17.39
CA GLU A 163 7.56 -9.96 18.01
C GLU A 163 8.01 -11.11 17.12
N GLY A 164 7.06 -11.81 16.48
CA GLY A 164 7.33 -12.82 15.47
C GLY A 164 8.08 -12.24 14.26
N SER A 165 7.63 -11.10 13.73
CA SER A 165 8.31 -10.41 12.61
C SER A 165 9.74 -9.98 12.99
N LEU A 166 9.95 -9.44 14.19
CA LEU A 166 11.28 -9.07 14.68
C LEU A 166 12.20 -10.29 14.83
N ALA A 167 11.69 -11.41 15.35
CA ALA A 167 12.44 -12.65 15.45
C ALA A 167 12.84 -13.19 14.06
N ARG A 168 11.93 -13.13 13.08
CA ARG A 168 12.25 -13.47 11.68
C ARG A 168 13.29 -12.55 11.09
N ALA A 169 13.18 -11.23 11.30
CA ALA A 169 14.17 -10.27 10.82
C ALA A 169 15.56 -10.56 11.38
N ARG A 170 15.67 -10.89 12.68
CA ARG A 170 16.94 -11.30 13.30
C ARG A 170 17.48 -12.57 12.67
N ASP A 171 16.69 -13.64 12.60
CA ASP A 171 17.12 -14.92 12.00
C ASP A 171 17.56 -14.75 10.54
N PHE A 172 16.82 -13.94 9.76
CA PHE A 172 17.18 -13.61 8.39
C PHE A 172 18.54 -12.89 8.32
N ILE A 173 18.76 -11.86 9.15
CA ILE A 173 20.04 -11.15 9.21
C ILE A 173 21.18 -12.09 9.59
N GLU A 174 21.00 -12.92 10.63
CA GLU A 174 22.02 -13.87 11.09
C GLU A 174 22.42 -14.87 10.01
N ARG A 175 21.45 -15.37 9.22
CA ARG A 175 21.70 -16.36 8.14
C ARG A 175 22.35 -15.75 6.89
N TRP A 176 21.96 -14.54 6.51
CA TRP A 176 22.33 -13.95 5.22
C TRP A 176 23.48 -12.96 5.29
N ARG A 177 23.88 -12.53 6.49
CA ARG A 177 25.01 -11.61 6.66
C ARG A 177 26.28 -12.22 6.06
N GLY A 178 26.94 -11.43 5.21
CA GLY A 178 28.18 -11.85 4.52
C GLY A 178 27.94 -12.56 3.19
N HIS A 179 26.68 -12.75 2.76
CA HIS A 179 26.39 -13.25 1.42
C HIS A 179 26.92 -12.26 0.35
N PRO A 180 27.55 -12.72 -0.75
CA PRO A 180 28.19 -11.84 -1.74
C PRO A 180 27.23 -10.93 -2.52
N LEU A 181 25.94 -11.27 -2.55
CA LEU A 181 24.90 -10.54 -3.30
C LEU A 181 23.81 -9.92 -2.42
N ILE A 182 23.60 -10.42 -1.21
CA ILE A 182 22.43 -10.05 -0.39
C ILE A 182 22.91 -9.32 0.86
N VAL A 183 22.34 -8.14 1.09
CA VAL A 183 22.46 -7.39 2.34
C VAL A 183 21.12 -7.53 3.07
N PRO A 184 21.04 -8.31 4.16
CA PRO A 184 19.81 -8.43 4.93
C PRO A 184 19.62 -7.22 5.86
N ALA A 185 18.37 -6.80 6.06
CA ALA A 185 18.01 -5.66 6.90
C ALA A 185 16.63 -5.86 7.58
N PRO A 186 16.33 -5.12 8.67
CA PRO A 186 14.97 -4.95 9.13
C PRO A 186 14.27 -3.78 8.41
N ALA A 187 12.95 -3.89 8.25
CA ALA A 187 12.12 -2.84 7.68
C ALA A 187 10.86 -2.58 8.53
N PRO A 188 10.89 -1.64 9.49
CA PRO A 188 9.65 -1.12 10.04
C PRO A 188 8.87 -0.44 8.91
N HIS A 189 7.66 -0.94 8.60
CA HIS A 189 6.94 -0.57 7.38
C HIS A 189 6.78 0.95 7.20
N ALA A 190 6.12 1.61 8.15
CA ALA A 190 5.90 3.06 8.12
C ALA A 190 5.56 3.61 9.53
N PRO A 191 5.82 4.89 9.81
CA PRO A 191 5.52 5.55 11.09
C PRO A 191 4.09 5.35 11.61
N TYR A 192 3.09 5.34 10.73
CA TYR A 192 1.68 5.17 11.11
C TYR A 192 1.26 3.70 11.33
N THR A 193 2.11 2.75 10.98
CA THR A 193 1.90 1.29 11.17
C THR A 193 2.77 0.67 12.25
N CYS A 194 3.73 1.43 12.78
CA CYS A 194 4.69 0.97 13.78
C CYS A 194 4.51 1.75 15.08
N THR A 195 4.60 1.07 16.21
CA THR A 195 4.67 1.73 17.53
C THR A 195 6.09 2.24 17.77
N PRO A 196 6.28 3.16 18.73
CA PRO A 196 7.63 3.58 19.14
C PRO A 196 8.55 2.41 19.53
N GLU A 197 7.99 1.34 20.10
CA GLU A 197 8.71 0.13 20.50
C GLU A 197 9.22 -0.64 19.27
N ILE A 198 8.39 -0.78 18.23
CA ILE A 198 8.78 -1.41 16.97
C ILE A 198 9.92 -0.63 16.30
N LEU A 199 9.80 0.70 16.22
CA LEU A 199 10.83 1.55 15.62
C LEU A 199 12.18 1.40 16.33
N ARG A 200 12.18 1.45 17.67
CA ARG A 200 13.40 1.25 18.48
C ARG A 200 13.97 -0.14 18.28
N ALA A 201 13.16 -1.19 18.35
CA ALA A 201 13.62 -2.57 18.21
C ALA A 201 14.25 -2.84 16.84
N CYS A 202 13.66 -2.31 15.76
CA CYS A 202 14.25 -2.42 14.42
C CYS A 202 15.58 -1.66 14.31
N ALA A 203 15.67 -0.45 14.89
CA ALA A 203 16.89 0.34 14.89
C ALA A 203 18.01 -0.32 15.71
N GLU A 204 17.68 -0.83 16.91
CA GLU A 204 18.59 -1.59 17.77
C GLU A 204 19.12 -2.84 17.04
N LEU A 205 18.24 -3.58 16.34
CA LEU A 205 18.63 -4.73 15.54
C LEU A 205 19.58 -4.34 14.38
N ALA A 206 19.26 -3.26 13.67
CA ALA A 206 20.12 -2.76 12.58
C ALA A 206 21.51 -2.33 13.09
N VAL A 207 21.57 -1.66 14.25
CA VAL A 207 22.82 -1.26 14.91
C VAL A 207 23.62 -2.48 15.39
N GLU A 208 22.97 -3.46 16.01
CA GLU A 208 23.61 -4.68 16.51
C GLU A 208 24.37 -5.44 15.42
N PHE A 209 23.76 -5.56 14.23
CA PHE A 209 24.34 -6.29 13.10
C PHE A 209 25.09 -5.40 12.10
N ASP A 210 25.15 -4.09 12.31
CA ASP A 210 25.71 -3.07 11.40
C ASP A 210 25.13 -3.12 9.97
N VAL A 211 23.81 -3.34 9.88
CA VAL A 211 23.06 -3.40 8.62
C VAL A 211 22.20 -2.15 8.40
N PRO A 212 21.79 -1.84 7.16
CA PRO A 212 20.84 -0.77 6.90
C PRO A 212 19.46 -1.04 7.51
N LEU A 213 18.62 -0.02 7.59
CA LEU A 213 17.19 -0.10 7.91
C LEU A 213 16.39 0.60 6.82
N HIS A 214 15.30 -0.02 6.35
CA HIS A 214 14.47 0.51 5.26
C HIS A 214 13.06 0.84 5.78
N ILE A 215 12.52 2.03 5.46
CA ILE A 215 11.19 2.48 5.96
C ILE A 215 10.51 3.44 4.96
N HIS A 216 9.18 3.40 4.84
CA HIS A 216 8.42 4.45 4.17
C HIS A 216 8.28 5.68 5.08
N MET A 217 8.49 6.88 4.56
CA MET A 217 8.49 8.08 5.41
C MET A 217 7.94 9.31 4.68
N SER A 218 7.00 10.01 5.33
CA SER A 218 6.42 11.26 4.82
C SER A 218 5.91 11.14 3.38
N GLU A 219 5.21 10.04 3.07
CA GLU A 219 4.73 9.73 1.74
C GLU A 219 3.52 10.58 1.37
N SER A 220 2.55 10.73 2.29
CA SER A 220 1.30 11.43 2.03
C SER A 220 1.11 12.64 2.95
N VAL A 221 0.35 13.65 2.48
CA VAL A 221 -0.05 14.79 3.31
C VAL A 221 -0.79 14.31 4.56
N GLN A 222 -1.66 13.30 4.39
CA GLN A 222 -2.46 12.75 5.48
C GLN A 222 -1.57 12.16 6.59
N GLU A 223 -0.52 11.44 6.24
CA GLU A 223 0.46 10.92 7.22
C GLU A 223 1.08 12.05 8.06
N VAL A 224 1.53 13.12 7.40
CA VAL A 224 2.18 14.25 8.08
C VAL A 224 1.20 14.99 8.99
N GLU A 225 -0.01 15.27 8.50
CA GLU A 225 -1.05 15.95 9.28
C GLU A 225 -1.54 15.10 10.46
N ASP A 226 -1.67 13.78 10.28
CA ASP A 226 -2.01 12.87 11.38
C ASP A 226 -0.89 12.81 12.42
N SER A 227 0.38 12.78 12.01
CA SER A 227 1.49 12.85 12.96
C SER A 227 1.48 14.16 13.74
N ARG A 228 1.21 15.30 13.09
CA ARG A 228 1.08 16.59 13.79
C ARG A 228 -0.06 16.58 14.80
N ARG A 229 -1.22 16.03 14.42
CA ARG A 229 -2.41 15.95 15.26
C ARG A 229 -2.24 15.02 16.46
N VAL A 230 -1.64 13.84 16.25
CA VAL A 230 -1.51 12.79 17.28
C VAL A 230 -0.26 12.96 18.13
N ASN A 231 0.87 13.30 17.51
CA ASN A 231 2.18 13.32 18.16
C ASN A 231 2.69 14.74 18.44
N GLY A 232 2.01 15.79 17.96
CA GLY A 232 2.41 17.19 18.12
C GLY A 232 3.62 17.60 17.29
N MET A 233 4.05 16.78 16.33
CA MET A 233 5.23 17.05 15.48
C MET A 233 5.13 16.32 14.13
N PRO A 234 5.86 16.79 13.09
CA PRO A 234 5.95 16.07 11.83
C PRO A 234 6.66 14.72 11.96
N VAL A 235 6.66 13.94 10.88
CA VAL A 235 7.12 12.54 10.85
C VAL A 235 8.63 12.41 11.13
N VAL A 236 9.50 13.18 10.45
CA VAL A 236 10.96 13.03 10.61
C VAL A 236 11.42 13.33 12.05
N PRO A 237 10.97 14.43 12.70
CA PRO A 237 11.29 14.66 14.12
C PRO A 237 10.75 13.58 15.05
N TRP A 238 9.58 13.00 14.73
CA TRP A 238 8.96 11.95 15.54
C TRP A 238 9.76 10.65 15.51
N VAL A 239 10.13 10.16 14.33
CA VAL A 239 10.96 8.94 14.24
C VAL A 239 12.35 9.15 14.82
N LYS A 240 12.90 10.36 14.69
CA LYS A 240 14.17 10.75 15.35
C LYS A 240 14.08 10.65 16.87
N LYS A 241 13.01 11.18 17.46
CA LYS A 241 12.76 11.11 18.92
C LYS A 241 12.72 9.67 19.42
N HIS A 242 12.36 8.72 18.56
CA HIS A 242 12.27 7.30 18.87
C HIS A 242 13.47 6.48 18.38
N GLY A 243 14.63 7.11 18.18
CA GLY A 243 15.92 6.41 17.96
C GLY A 243 16.08 5.77 16.59
N LEU A 244 15.17 6.01 15.63
CA LEU A 244 15.25 5.36 14.32
C LEU A 244 16.57 5.67 13.58
N PHE A 245 17.05 6.91 13.72
CA PHE A 245 18.28 7.39 13.07
C PHE A 245 19.56 7.02 13.80
N ASP A 246 19.51 6.18 14.84
CA ASP A 246 20.70 5.53 15.38
C ASP A 246 21.23 4.46 14.39
N ALA A 247 20.37 3.96 13.49
CA ALA A 247 20.71 3.06 12.40
C ALA A 247 21.00 3.80 11.07
N LYS A 248 21.60 3.08 10.11
CA LYS A 248 21.79 3.55 8.73
C LYS A 248 20.47 3.45 7.96
N VAL A 249 19.72 4.56 7.91
CA VAL A 249 18.36 4.57 7.34
C VAL A 249 18.36 4.82 5.82
N LEU A 250 17.53 4.06 5.12
CA LEU A 250 17.00 4.33 3.78
C LEU A 250 15.50 4.66 3.91
N ALA A 251 15.12 5.89 3.59
CA ALA A 251 13.75 6.38 3.69
C ALA A 251 13.09 6.46 2.31
N ALA A 252 12.04 5.69 2.08
CA ALA A 252 11.28 5.71 0.83
C ALA A 252 10.32 6.91 0.78
N HIS A 253 10.09 7.40 -0.44
CA HIS A 253 9.23 8.53 -0.81
C HIS A 253 9.73 9.91 -0.39
N CYS A 254 9.64 10.26 0.91
CA CYS A 254 9.96 11.59 1.45
C CYS A 254 9.30 12.73 0.65
N VAL A 255 8.01 12.59 0.30
CA VAL A 255 7.28 13.57 -0.52
C VAL A 255 7.03 14.85 0.27
N HIS A 256 6.58 14.71 1.51
CA HIS A 256 6.16 15.82 2.37
C HIS A 256 7.18 16.06 3.48
N VAL A 257 8.35 16.56 3.10
CA VAL A 257 9.41 16.96 4.02
C VAL A 257 9.76 18.44 3.84
N ASP A 258 9.93 19.14 4.96
CA ASP A 258 10.40 20.52 4.93
C ASP A 258 11.94 20.64 4.93
N ASP A 259 12.42 21.87 4.78
CA ASP A 259 13.84 22.21 4.74
C ASP A 259 14.59 21.83 6.05
N GLY A 260 13.90 21.84 7.18
CA GLY A 260 14.44 21.41 8.48
C GLY A 260 14.55 19.89 8.57
N GLU A 261 13.53 19.17 8.10
CA GLU A 261 13.51 17.71 8.02
C GLU A 261 14.57 17.18 7.05
N MET A 262 14.72 17.79 5.87
CA MET A 262 15.78 17.44 4.92
C MET A 262 17.18 17.62 5.55
N ARG A 263 17.42 18.71 6.28
CA ARG A 263 18.69 18.90 7.01
C ARG A 263 18.87 17.86 8.11
N ALA A 264 17.81 17.47 8.80
CA ALA A 264 17.87 16.42 9.82
C ALA A 264 18.28 15.07 9.20
N LEU A 265 17.67 14.68 8.08
CA LEU A 265 18.03 13.47 7.32
C LEU A 265 19.49 13.52 6.85
N LYS A 266 19.94 14.65 6.30
CA LYS A 266 21.34 14.84 5.90
C LYS A 266 22.30 14.66 7.08
N ASN A 267 22.01 15.28 8.22
CA ASN A 267 22.92 15.28 9.38
C ASN A 267 23.14 13.89 9.97
N VAL A 268 22.15 13.00 9.83
CA VAL A 268 22.27 11.59 10.26
C VAL A 268 22.75 10.67 9.14
N GLY A 269 23.01 11.20 7.94
CA GLY A 269 23.45 10.43 6.78
C GLY A 269 22.37 9.50 6.19
N ALA A 270 21.08 9.78 6.41
CA ALA A 270 20.00 8.98 5.85
C ALA A 270 19.97 9.07 4.31
N GLY A 271 19.71 7.93 3.67
CA GLY A 271 19.41 7.85 2.24
C GLY A 271 17.93 8.08 1.97
N VAL A 272 17.60 8.58 0.78
CA VAL A 272 16.23 8.75 0.31
C VAL A 272 16.02 7.96 -0.98
N ALA A 273 14.95 7.18 -1.07
CA ALA A 273 14.50 6.55 -2.31
C ALA A 273 13.31 7.34 -2.89
N HIS A 274 13.54 8.06 -3.99
CA HIS A 274 12.50 8.79 -4.69
C HIS A 274 11.73 7.87 -5.66
N ASN A 275 10.42 7.73 -5.45
CA ASN A 275 9.55 6.84 -6.24
C ASN A 275 8.56 7.67 -7.09
N PRO A 276 9.00 8.34 -8.17
CA PRO A 276 8.18 9.37 -8.83
C PRO A 276 6.88 8.82 -9.43
N THR A 277 6.89 7.69 -10.14
CA THR A 277 5.66 7.15 -10.74
C THR A 277 4.66 6.74 -9.67
N SER A 278 5.09 6.01 -8.64
CA SER A 278 4.22 5.62 -7.53
C SER A 278 3.61 6.83 -6.82
N ASN A 279 4.44 7.83 -6.50
CA ASN A 279 3.98 9.06 -5.86
C ASN A 279 2.89 9.77 -6.68
N LEU A 280 3.03 9.81 -8.01
CA LEU A 280 2.03 10.40 -8.89
C LEU A 280 0.78 9.53 -9.01
N LYS A 281 0.95 8.22 -9.21
CA LYS A 281 -0.15 7.27 -9.44
C LYS A 281 -1.08 7.15 -8.23
N LEU A 282 -0.52 7.22 -7.02
CA LEU A 282 -1.28 7.19 -5.77
C LEU A 282 -1.80 8.57 -5.34
N GLY A 283 -1.45 9.64 -6.08
CA GLY A 283 -1.78 11.01 -5.71
C GLY A 283 -1.10 11.48 -4.41
N ALA A 284 0.04 10.89 -4.06
CA ALA A 284 0.81 11.21 -2.86
C ALA A 284 1.42 12.62 -2.94
N GLY A 285 1.86 13.04 -4.12
CA GLY A 285 2.44 14.36 -4.38
C GLY A 285 3.76 14.25 -5.14
N ILE A 286 4.62 15.27 -5.01
CA ILE A 286 5.93 15.24 -5.67
C ILE A 286 7.03 15.66 -4.71
N ALA A 287 8.00 14.76 -4.49
CA ALA A 287 9.10 14.99 -3.56
C ALA A 287 10.03 16.12 -4.03
N PRO A 288 10.54 16.98 -3.13
CA PRO A 288 11.41 18.11 -3.47
C PRO A 288 12.86 17.67 -3.75
N VAL A 289 13.06 16.75 -4.71
CA VAL A 289 14.35 16.08 -4.95
C VAL A 289 15.48 17.03 -5.35
N ALA A 290 15.19 18.07 -6.14
CA ALA A 290 16.19 19.07 -6.49
C ALA A 290 16.76 19.74 -5.24
N ARG A 291 15.86 20.09 -4.30
CA ARG A 291 16.24 20.70 -3.02
C ARG A 291 17.00 19.74 -2.11
N MET A 292 16.60 18.47 -2.06
CA MET A 292 17.32 17.44 -1.31
C MET A 292 18.77 17.30 -1.80
N LEU A 293 18.97 17.26 -3.12
CA LEU A 293 20.30 17.16 -3.73
C LEU A 293 21.15 18.41 -3.48
N GLU A 294 20.57 19.61 -3.56
CA GLU A 294 21.26 20.87 -3.20
C GLU A 294 21.75 20.88 -1.76
N LEU A 295 20.95 20.36 -0.84
CA LEU A 295 21.32 20.23 0.57
C LEU A 295 22.40 19.16 0.79
N GLY A 296 22.62 18.27 -0.18
CA GLY A 296 23.62 17.22 -0.15
C GLY A 296 23.12 15.90 0.45
N LEU A 297 21.81 15.61 0.36
CA LEU A 297 21.29 14.29 0.70
C LEU A 297 21.67 13.27 -0.37
N ASN A 298 21.83 12.01 0.05
CA ASN A 298 21.95 10.89 -0.88
C ASN A 298 20.55 10.48 -1.34
N VAL A 299 20.19 10.85 -2.57
CA VAL A 299 18.88 10.54 -3.16
C VAL A 299 19.05 9.55 -4.29
N GLY A 300 18.49 8.35 -4.12
CA GLY A 300 18.31 7.34 -5.14
C GLY A 300 16.94 7.43 -5.82
N ILE A 301 16.72 6.61 -6.84
CA ILE A 301 15.43 6.45 -7.51
C ILE A 301 14.95 5.02 -7.26
N GLY A 302 13.67 4.85 -6.93
CA GLY A 302 13.02 3.56 -6.80
C GLY A 302 11.77 3.47 -7.68
N THR A 303 11.36 2.25 -8.00
CA THR A 303 10.14 1.99 -8.78
C THR A 303 8.91 1.82 -7.89
N ASP A 304 9.11 1.51 -6.60
CA ASP A 304 8.08 0.90 -5.75
C ASP A 304 7.64 -0.47 -6.32
N GLY A 305 6.55 -1.05 -5.82
CA GLY A 305 5.96 -2.29 -6.30
C GLY A 305 5.18 -2.12 -7.61
N ALA A 306 5.12 -3.19 -8.41
CA ALA A 306 4.42 -3.17 -9.71
C ALA A 306 2.88 -2.99 -9.62
N ALA A 307 2.31 -2.93 -8.42
CA ALA A 307 0.90 -2.63 -8.21
C ALA A 307 0.61 -1.12 -8.08
N SER A 308 1.64 -0.30 -7.86
CA SER A 308 1.56 1.17 -7.74
C SER A 308 2.42 1.91 -8.75
N ASN A 309 3.03 1.23 -9.73
CA ASN A 309 3.86 1.85 -10.78
C ASN A 309 3.19 1.91 -12.18
N ASN A 310 3.18 0.87 -13.02
CA ASN A 310 3.12 -0.57 -12.73
C ASN A 310 4.22 -1.40 -13.44
N ASP A 311 5.41 -0.83 -13.67
CA ASP A 311 6.59 -1.57 -14.11
C ASP A 311 7.83 -1.38 -13.22
N LEU A 312 8.91 -2.10 -13.53
CA LEU A 312 10.21 -2.01 -12.86
C LEU A 312 11.27 -1.40 -13.79
N ASP A 313 10.88 -0.43 -14.64
CA ASP A 313 11.76 0.21 -15.63
C ASP A 313 12.44 1.47 -15.07
N MET A 314 13.70 1.31 -14.68
CA MET A 314 14.50 2.42 -14.16
C MET A 314 14.86 3.49 -15.21
N PHE A 315 14.77 3.23 -16.53
CA PHE A 315 14.92 4.30 -17.53
C PHE A 315 13.73 5.25 -17.50
N GLU A 316 12.51 4.72 -17.34
CA GLU A 316 11.30 5.53 -17.22
C GLU A 316 11.29 6.33 -15.92
N GLU A 317 11.60 5.70 -14.78
CA GLU A 317 11.70 6.39 -13.50
C GLU A 317 12.77 7.49 -13.50
N THR A 318 13.94 7.23 -14.09
CA THR A 318 15.04 8.21 -14.18
C THR A 318 14.66 9.40 -15.05
N ARG A 319 14.00 9.14 -16.18
CA ARG A 319 13.48 10.19 -17.07
C ARG A 319 12.42 11.02 -16.37
N LEU A 320 11.48 10.38 -15.67
CA LEU A 320 10.40 11.05 -14.97
C LEU A 320 10.93 11.92 -13.83
N ALA A 321 11.85 11.41 -12.99
CA ALA A 321 12.49 12.19 -11.93
C ALA A 321 13.13 13.47 -12.48
N ALA A 322 13.88 13.36 -13.59
CA ALA A 322 14.53 14.50 -14.23
C ALA A 322 13.53 15.54 -14.77
N LEU A 323 12.40 15.11 -15.33
CA LEU A 323 11.39 16.01 -15.90
C LEU A 323 10.52 16.67 -14.82
N LEU A 324 10.13 15.92 -13.78
CA LEU A 324 9.33 16.44 -12.67
C LEU A 324 10.05 17.58 -11.95
N ALA A 325 11.35 17.41 -11.66
CA ALA A 325 12.15 18.45 -11.01
C ALA A 325 12.14 19.78 -11.80
N LYS A 326 12.13 19.73 -13.14
CA LYS A 326 12.03 20.91 -14.01
C LYS A 326 10.63 21.50 -14.02
N GLY A 327 9.61 20.64 -14.16
CA GLY A 327 8.22 21.07 -14.25
C GLY A 327 7.74 21.82 -13.00
N ILE A 328 8.14 21.34 -11.81
CA ILE A 328 7.73 21.92 -10.53
C ILE A 328 8.49 23.20 -10.21
N SER A 329 9.79 23.22 -10.47
CA SER A 329 10.63 24.39 -10.18
C SER A 329 10.41 25.53 -11.17
N GLY A 330 9.88 25.24 -12.36
CA GLY A 330 9.87 26.19 -13.48
C GLY A 330 11.27 26.47 -14.05
N ASP A 331 12.29 25.73 -13.60
CA ASP A 331 13.67 25.87 -14.03
C ASP A 331 14.08 24.69 -14.92
N PRO A 332 14.31 24.90 -16.23
CA PRO A 332 14.72 23.83 -17.14
C PRO A 332 16.10 23.25 -16.82
N THR A 333 16.89 23.91 -15.96
CA THR A 333 18.21 23.45 -15.52
C THR A 333 18.16 22.56 -14.27
N ALA A 334 17.01 22.49 -13.58
CA ALA A 334 16.83 21.65 -12.40
C ALA A 334 17.02 20.16 -12.76
N LEU A 335 17.80 19.45 -11.93
CA LEU A 335 18.15 18.03 -12.08
C LEU A 335 18.54 17.65 -13.53
N PRO A 336 19.73 18.05 -14.02
CA PRO A 336 20.18 17.70 -15.37
C PRO A 336 20.34 16.17 -15.51
N ALA A 337 20.33 15.66 -16.75
CA ALA A 337 20.41 14.22 -17.05
C ALA A 337 21.57 13.51 -16.34
N ARG A 338 22.76 14.12 -16.29
CA ARG A 338 23.92 13.60 -15.56
C ARG A 338 23.65 13.40 -14.07
N GLY A 339 22.89 14.31 -13.45
CA GLY A 339 22.47 14.21 -12.05
C GLY A 339 21.42 13.12 -11.84
N ALA A 340 20.41 13.05 -12.72
CA ALA A 340 19.40 11.99 -12.67
C ALA A 340 20.03 10.60 -12.82
N LEU A 341 20.97 10.42 -13.76
CA LEU A 341 21.68 9.16 -13.92
C LEU A 341 22.55 8.82 -12.71
N ALA A 342 23.08 9.83 -12.00
CA ALA A 342 23.79 9.61 -10.74
C ALA A 342 22.84 9.07 -9.66
N MET A 343 21.60 9.59 -9.57
CA MET A 343 20.56 9.04 -8.68
C MET A 343 20.25 7.57 -8.97
N ALA A 344 20.18 7.20 -10.26
CA ALA A 344 19.94 5.82 -10.68
C ALA A 344 21.16 4.88 -10.58
N THR A 345 22.33 5.38 -10.15
CA THR A 345 23.57 4.60 -10.05
C THR A 345 24.28 4.88 -8.71
N ARG A 346 25.32 5.73 -8.71
CA ARG A 346 26.19 5.99 -7.54
C ARG A 346 25.43 6.53 -6.33
N LEU A 347 24.52 7.48 -6.54
CA LEU A 347 23.75 8.07 -5.44
C LEU A 347 22.66 7.12 -4.94
N GLY A 348 22.07 6.28 -5.79
CA GLY A 348 21.20 5.19 -5.38
C GLY A 348 21.93 4.19 -4.49
N ALA A 349 23.13 3.73 -4.91
CA ALA A 349 23.98 2.88 -4.08
C ALA A 349 24.38 3.58 -2.76
N SER A 350 24.58 4.90 -2.77
CA SER A 350 24.88 5.68 -1.56
C SER A 350 23.68 5.80 -0.63
N ALA A 351 22.47 5.98 -1.17
CA ALA A 351 21.24 6.01 -0.39
C ALA A 351 20.98 4.65 0.28
N MET A 352 21.28 3.55 -0.41
CA MET A 352 21.19 2.19 0.13
C MET A 352 22.35 1.79 1.06
N HIS A 353 23.34 2.66 1.29
CA HIS A 353 24.57 2.36 2.05
C HIS A 353 25.44 1.25 1.44
N MET A 354 25.35 1.06 0.12
CA MET A 354 26.04 0.02 -0.68
C MET A 354 27.05 0.60 -1.68
N ASN A 355 27.34 1.90 -1.62
CA ASN A 355 28.27 2.60 -2.53
C ASN A 355 29.70 2.09 -2.49
N HIS A 356 30.11 1.39 -1.44
CA HIS A 356 31.42 0.74 -1.36
C HIS A 356 31.51 -0.51 -2.24
N LEU A 357 30.37 -1.10 -2.64
CA LEU A 357 30.30 -2.30 -3.47
C LEU A 357 30.02 -1.97 -4.94
N THR A 358 29.08 -1.06 -5.21
CA THR A 358 28.48 -0.87 -6.55
C THR A 358 28.12 0.60 -6.84
N GLY A 359 27.50 0.85 -8.00
CA GLY A 359 26.98 2.15 -8.43
C GLY A 359 27.97 3.02 -9.22
N SER A 360 29.23 2.61 -9.33
CA SER A 360 30.25 3.26 -10.17
C SER A 360 31.30 2.25 -10.65
N LEU A 361 31.92 2.51 -11.80
CA LEU A 361 33.01 1.71 -12.34
C LEU A 361 34.33 2.26 -11.81
N GLU A 362 34.75 1.73 -10.66
CA GLU A 362 35.99 2.09 -9.99
C GLU A 362 36.76 0.80 -9.61
N PRO A 363 38.10 0.78 -9.73
CA PRO A 363 38.89 -0.36 -9.28
C PRO A 363 38.56 -0.75 -7.82
N GLY A 364 38.38 -2.05 -7.58
CA GLY A 364 38.02 -2.61 -6.27
C GLY A 364 36.52 -2.74 -6.02
N LYS A 365 35.66 -2.11 -6.83
CA LYS A 365 34.20 -2.33 -6.78
C LYS A 365 33.80 -3.59 -7.53
N ARG A 366 32.60 -4.09 -7.25
CA ARG A 366 32.02 -5.25 -7.93
C ARG A 366 31.72 -4.91 -9.38
N ALA A 367 31.91 -5.89 -10.25
CA ALA A 367 31.60 -5.78 -11.67
C ALA A 367 30.07 -5.89 -11.89
N ASP A 368 29.37 -4.82 -11.51
CA ASP A 368 27.95 -4.61 -11.71
C ASP A 368 27.78 -3.53 -12.82
N LEU A 369 27.55 -3.96 -14.06
CA LEU A 369 27.56 -3.09 -15.23
C LEU A 369 26.53 -3.47 -16.28
N ILE A 370 26.22 -2.52 -17.15
CA ILE A 370 25.39 -2.71 -18.32
C ILE A 370 26.09 -2.19 -19.58
N ILE A 371 25.70 -2.78 -20.71
CA ILE A 371 26.07 -2.30 -22.04
C ILE A 371 24.80 -1.79 -22.73
N VAL A 372 24.80 -0.53 -23.13
CA VAL A 372 23.65 0.17 -23.74
C VAL A 372 23.97 0.54 -25.19
N ASP A 373 23.04 0.27 -26.10
CA ASP A 373 23.11 0.66 -27.50
C ASP A 373 22.43 2.03 -27.70
N LEU A 374 23.18 3.01 -28.25
CA LEU A 374 22.67 4.35 -28.53
C LEU A 374 22.46 4.63 -30.03
N ASP A 375 22.62 3.61 -30.89
CA ASP A 375 22.35 3.68 -32.33
C ASP A 375 20.96 3.19 -32.81
N PRO A 376 19.97 2.80 -31.95
CA PRO A 376 18.60 2.60 -32.41
C PRO A 376 17.98 3.87 -33.02
N LEU A 377 16.99 3.69 -33.91
CA LEU A 377 16.34 4.79 -34.66
C LEU A 377 15.83 5.93 -33.77
N HIS A 378 15.32 5.65 -32.57
CA HIS A 378 14.80 6.68 -31.65
C HIS A 378 15.89 7.46 -30.91
N ASN A 379 17.16 7.06 -30.99
CA ASN A 379 18.27 7.63 -30.23
C ASN A 379 19.35 8.29 -31.09
N VAL A 380 19.18 8.28 -32.42
CA VAL A 380 20.06 8.96 -33.39
C VAL A 380 19.49 10.31 -33.84
N PRO A 381 20.32 11.31 -34.20
CA PRO A 381 21.79 11.30 -34.22
C PRO A 381 22.44 11.60 -32.87
N ALA A 382 23.73 11.25 -32.72
CA ALA A 382 24.55 11.62 -31.57
C ALA A 382 25.36 12.92 -31.83
N PHE A 383 25.40 13.81 -30.84
CA PHE A 383 26.15 15.07 -30.92
C PHE A 383 27.42 15.04 -30.07
N GLY A 384 28.57 15.36 -30.66
CA GLY A 384 29.87 15.37 -29.97
C GLY A 384 30.26 16.68 -29.27
N ARG A 385 29.53 17.79 -29.52
CA ARG A 385 29.89 19.14 -29.04
C ARG A 385 29.84 19.27 -27.52
N ASP A 386 28.78 18.76 -26.90
CA ASP A 386 28.58 18.84 -25.45
C ASP A 386 29.02 17.52 -24.81
N PRO A 387 29.98 17.52 -23.85
CA PRO A 387 30.36 16.30 -23.15
C PRO A 387 29.19 15.66 -22.37
N ASN A 388 28.12 16.40 -22.08
CA ASN A 388 26.93 15.89 -21.41
C ASN A 388 25.92 15.23 -22.38
N GLY A 389 26.15 15.28 -23.69
CA GLY A 389 25.21 14.77 -24.71
C GLY A 389 24.84 13.30 -24.53
N VAL A 390 25.80 12.45 -24.16
CA VAL A 390 25.58 11.02 -23.91
C VAL A 390 24.62 10.77 -22.73
N TYR A 391 24.73 11.56 -21.66
CA TYR A 391 23.82 11.45 -20.52
C TYR A 391 22.40 11.88 -20.92
N ALA A 392 22.28 12.91 -21.77
CA ALA A 392 20.99 13.33 -22.30
C ALA A 392 20.35 12.25 -23.19
N GLN A 393 21.13 11.57 -24.04
CA GLN A 393 20.64 10.42 -24.81
C GLN A 393 20.13 9.30 -23.89
N ILE A 394 20.91 8.93 -22.87
CA ILE A 394 20.52 7.89 -21.91
C ILE A 394 19.25 8.25 -21.13
N VAL A 395 19.13 9.48 -20.61
CA VAL A 395 18.02 9.84 -19.73
C VAL A 395 16.77 10.27 -20.49
N TYR A 396 16.90 10.98 -21.61
CA TYR A 396 15.75 11.58 -22.28
C TYR A 396 15.26 10.82 -23.51
N ALA A 397 16.09 9.95 -24.11
CA ALA A 397 15.78 9.24 -25.36
C ALA A 397 15.84 7.71 -25.23
N SER A 398 16.78 7.14 -24.47
CA SER A 398 16.92 5.69 -24.34
C SER A 398 15.70 5.02 -23.71
N LYS A 399 15.55 3.73 -24.02
CA LYS A 399 14.55 2.80 -23.50
C LYS A 399 15.25 1.64 -22.81
N SER A 400 14.56 0.95 -21.90
CA SER A 400 15.06 -0.31 -21.31
C SER A 400 15.46 -1.34 -22.37
N THR A 401 14.76 -1.38 -23.51
CA THR A 401 15.09 -2.24 -24.64
C THR A 401 16.44 -1.94 -25.30
N ASP A 402 17.06 -0.79 -25.01
CA ASP A 402 18.38 -0.43 -25.52
C ASP A 402 19.51 -1.10 -24.73
N VAL A 403 19.21 -1.69 -23.57
CA VAL A 403 20.16 -2.49 -22.79
C VAL A 403 20.43 -3.79 -23.56
N MET A 404 21.70 -4.04 -23.87
CA MET A 404 22.17 -5.21 -24.61
C MET A 404 22.61 -6.33 -23.69
N ASP A 405 23.46 -5.99 -22.72
CA ASP A 405 24.11 -6.95 -21.82
C ASP A 405 24.04 -6.44 -20.38
N VAL A 406 23.83 -7.34 -19.44
CA VAL A 406 23.83 -7.04 -17.99
C VAL A 406 24.76 -8.01 -17.27
N MET A 407 25.65 -7.46 -16.45
CA MET A 407 26.55 -8.19 -15.57
C MET A 407 26.33 -7.76 -14.13
N CYS A 408 26.28 -8.73 -13.23
CA CYS A 408 26.28 -8.51 -11.79
C CYS A 408 27.35 -9.39 -11.15
N ASN A 409 28.18 -8.80 -10.30
CA ASN A 409 29.23 -9.50 -9.55
C ASN A 409 30.15 -10.34 -10.47
N GLY A 410 30.50 -9.80 -11.65
CA GLY A 410 31.35 -10.46 -12.65
C GLY A 410 30.66 -11.53 -13.50
N ARG A 411 29.39 -11.85 -13.22
CA ARG A 411 28.61 -12.86 -13.95
C ARG A 411 27.63 -12.19 -14.93
N TRP A 412 27.64 -12.62 -16.18
CA TRP A 412 26.62 -12.22 -17.15
C TRP A 412 25.25 -12.78 -16.78
N LEU A 413 24.27 -11.90 -16.61
CA LEU A 413 22.86 -12.24 -16.37
C LEU A 413 22.03 -12.15 -17.65
N MET A 414 22.42 -11.26 -18.57
CA MET A 414 21.82 -11.10 -19.88
C MET A 414 22.91 -10.84 -20.92
N ARG A 415 22.79 -11.46 -22.09
CA ARG A 415 23.65 -11.23 -23.26
C ARG A 415 22.82 -11.06 -24.51
N ASP A 416 23.11 -10.03 -25.30
CA ASP A 416 22.37 -9.70 -26.53
C ASP A 416 20.84 -9.77 -26.34
N ARG A 417 20.35 -9.16 -25.24
CA ARG A 417 18.95 -9.12 -24.81
C ARG A 417 18.31 -10.48 -24.48
N LYS A 418 19.12 -11.52 -24.24
CA LYS A 418 18.68 -12.85 -23.81
C LYS A 418 19.11 -13.11 -22.37
N LEU A 419 18.14 -13.38 -21.49
CA LEU A 419 18.42 -13.77 -20.11
C LEU A 419 19.18 -15.11 -20.09
N LEU A 420 20.13 -15.22 -19.16
CA LEU A 420 20.99 -16.40 -18.98
C LEU A 420 20.68 -17.19 -17.70
N THR A 421 19.96 -16.58 -16.75
CA THR A 421 19.72 -17.15 -15.42
C THR A 421 18.27 -17.51 -15.14
N LEU A 422 17.32 -17.05 -15.97
CA LEU A 422 15.89 -17.23 -15.75
C LEU A 422 15.19 -17.60 -17.08
N ASP A 423 14.23 -18.51 -17.01
CA ASP A 423 13.37 -18.88 -18.16
C ASP A 423 12.14 -17.98 -18.21
N GLU A 424 12.12 -17.07 -19.19
CA GLU A 424 11.00 -16.15 -19.36
C GLU A 424 9.68 -16.82 -19.74
N ALA A 425 9.73 -17.90 -20.51
CA ALA A 425 8.53 -18.58 -20.96
C ALA A 425 7.84 -19.27 -19.78
N GLU A 426 8.61 -19.98 -18.96
CA GLU A 426 8.17 -20.60 -17.70
C GLU A 426 7.55 -19.55 -16.76
N LEU A 427 8.26 -18.45 -16.52
CA LEU A 427 7.80 -17.39 -15.61
C LEU A 427 6.49 -16.74 -16.09
N ARG A 428 6.37 -16.45 -17.39
CA ARG A 428 5.14 -15.87 -17.97
C ARG A 428 3.97 -16.83 -17.91
N GLU A 429 4.19 -18.14 -18.02
CA GLU A 429 3.13 -19.14 -17.87
C GLU A 429 2.68 -19.25 -16.41
N ALA A 430 3.63 -19.41 -15.48
CA ALA A 430 3.35 -19.50 -14.05
C ALA A 430 2.65 -18.24 -13.51
N ALA A 431 3.08 -17.05 -13.93
CA ALA A 431 2.45 -15.78 -13.56
C ALA A 431 0.99 -15.69 -14.05
N ARG A 432 0.73 -16.12 -15.30
CA ARG A 432 -0.65 -16.22 -15.83
C ARG A 432 -1.51 -17.21 -15.04
N GLY A 433 -0.91 -18.30 -14.56
CA GLY A 433 -1.57 -19.25 -13.66
C GLY A 433 -1.99 -18.60 -12.34
N GLN A 434 -1.10 -17.82 -11.71
CA GLN A 434 -1.43 -17.09 -10.48
C GLN A 434 -2.47 -16.00 -10.69
N ALA A 435 -2.36 -15.21 -11.77
CA ALA A 435 -3.32 -14.15 -12.09
C ALA A 435 -4.76 -14.70 -12.16
N LYS A 436 -4.97 -15.86 -12.81
CA LYS A 436 -6.29 -16.53 -12.85
C LYS A 436 -6.85 -16.88 -11.47
N ARG A 437 -5.98 -17.25 -10.51
CA ARG A 437 -6.41 -17.58 -9.14
C ARG A 437 -6.80 -16.33 -8.37
N VAL A 438 -6.00 -15.27 -8.48
CA VAL A 438 -6.30 -13.97 -7.87
C VAL A 438 -7.59 -13.38 -8.44
N ASP A 439 -7.77 -13.44 -9.77
CA ASP A 439 -9.01 -13.02 -10.45
C ASP A 439 -10.22 -13.79 -9.94
N ALA A 440 -10.13 -15.13 -9.85
CA ALA A 440 -11.24 -15.94 -9.36
C ALA A 440 -11.64 -15.57 -7.92
N PHE A 441 -10.66 -15.27 -7.06
CA PHE A 441 -10.89 -14.80 -5.69
C PHE A 441 -11.56 -13.42 -5.65
N LEU A 442 -11.06 -12.45 -6.42
CA LEU A 442 -11.64 -11.10 -6.46
C LEU A 442 -13.02 -11.09 -7.12
N ILE A 443 -13.23 -11.80 -8.21
CA ILE A 443 -14.55 -11.93 -8.86
C ILE A 443 -15.56 -12.53 -7.88
N GLY A 444 -15.18 -13.60 -7.17
CA GLY A 444 -16.02 -14.16 -6.11
C GLY A 444 -16.42 -13.10 -5.09
N ARG A 445 -15.44 -12.35 -4.60
CA ARG A 445 -15.60 -11.29 -3.59
C ARG A 445 -16.45 -10.11 -4.07
N GLU A 446 -16.32 -9.69 -5.32
CA GLU A 446 -16.97 -8.47 -5.83
C GLU A 446 -18.45 -8.66 -6.17
N VAL A 447 -18.86 -9.89 -6.53
CA VAL A 447 -20.24 -10.22 -6.92
C VAL A 447 -21.23 -10.11 -5.75
N SER A 448 -20.75 -10.12 -4.50
CA SER A 448 -21.61 -10.09 -3.32
C SER A 448 -21.24 -8.96 -2.36
N VAL A 449 -22.17 -8.04 -2.12
CA VAL A 449 -22.06 -6.99 -1.08
C VAL A 449 -21.81 -7.62 0.29
N LEU A 450 -22.38 -8.80 0.55
CA LEU A 450 -22.12 -9.56 1.76
C LEU A 450 -20.65 -9.99 1.86
N GLN A 451 -20.08 -10.54 0.80
CA GLN A 451 -18.66 -10.95 0.82
C GLN A 451 -17.73 -9.74 0.95
N LYS A 452 -18.03 -8.61 0.28
CA LYS A 452 -17.34 -7.33 0.52
C LYS A 452 -17.44 -6.87 1.98
N LEU A 453 -18.61 -6.99 2.61
CA LEU A 453 -18.83 -6.63 4.01
C LEU A 453 -18.08 -7.54 4.99
N VAL A 454 -18.07 -8.86 4.75
CA VAL A 454 -17.31 -9.83 5.55
C VAL A 454 -15.82 -9.52 5.48
N ALA A 455 -15.30 -9.22 4.29
CA ALA A 455 -13.87 -8.96 4.08
C ALA A 455 -13.36 -7.69 4.82
N VAL A 456 -14.16 -6.63 4.88
CA VAL A 456 -13.73 -5.34 5.47
C VAL A 456 -14.01 -5.25 6.98
N GLY A 457 -14.96 -6.00 7.52
CA GLY A 457 -15.38 -5.85 8.91
C GLY A 457 -15.74 -7.13 9.65
N GLY A 458 -15.39 -8.31 9.12
CA GLY A 458 -15.58 -9.59 9.80
C GLY A 458 -17.04 -9.85 10.17
N ALA A 459 -17.95 -9.59 9.23
CA ALA A 459 -19.38 -9.58 9.49
C ALA A 459 -19.85 -10.91 10.11
N VAL A 460 -20.59 -10.83 11.22
CA VAL A 460 -21.14 -11.98 11.93
C VAL A 460 -22.63 -12.07 11.61
N GLU A 461 -23.10 -13.27 11.26
CA GLU A 461 -24.53 -13.57 11.20
C GLU A 461 -25.09 -13.63 12.62
N LEU A 462 -26.09 -12.80 12.91
CA LEU A 462 -26.83 -12.85 14.17
C LEU A 462 -28.08 -13.72 14.01
N GLU A 463 -28.72 -14.05 15.14
CA GLU A 463 -30.04 -14.69 15.26
C GLU A 463 -30.94 -14.57 14.02
N SER A 464 -31.41 -15.71 13.50
CA SER A 464 -32.00 -15.81 12.16
C SER A 464 -33.31 -15.05 11.96
N PHE A 465 -34.05 -14.72 13.04
CA PHE A 465 -35.30 -13.97 12.98
C PHE A 465 -35.23 -12.66 13.78
N GLU A 466 -35.46 -11.53 13.11
CA GLU A 466 -35.79 -10.26 13.76
C GLU A 466 -37.28 -9.95 13.55
N VAL A 467 -38.00 -9.77 14.65
CA VAL A 467 -39.40 -9.35 14.67
C VAL A 467 -39.42 -7.86 14.92
N GLN A 468 -39.98 -7.10 13.99
CA GLN A 468 -39.97 -5.65 14.06
C GLN A 468 -41.30 -5.07 13.59
N VAL A 469 -41.77 -4.05 14.29
CA VAL A 469 -42.84 -3.16 13.81
C VAL A 469 -42.42 -1.70 13.91
N LYS A 470 -42.96 -0.89 13.01
CA LYS A 470 -42.84 0.57 13.07
C LYS A 470 -44.22 1.18 12.86
N ALA A 471 -44.61 2.12 13.72
CA ALA A 471 -45.88 2.84 13.60
C ALA A 471 -45.66 4.35 13.80
N ARG A 472 -46.54 5.16 13.22
CA ARG A 472 -46.59 6.61 13.53
C ARG A 472 -47.29 6.81 14.85
N VAL A 473 -46.78 7.73 15.66
CA VAL A 473 -47.46 8.20 16.88
C VAL A 473 -47.70 9.71 16.81
N PRO A 474 -48.90 10.18 17.19
CA PRO A 474 -49.26 11.60 17.08
C PRO A 474 -48.54 12.47 18.11
N SER A 475 -48.09 11.91 19.24
CA SER A 475 -47.37 12.64 20.28
C SER A 475 -46.33 11.76 21.01
N ALA A 476 -45.14 12.33 21.24
CA ALA A 476 -44.12 11.71 22.08
C ALA A 476 -44.55 11.55 23.54
N GLU A 477 -45.37 12.47 24.07
CA GLU A 477 -45.79 12.47 25.47
C GLU A 477 -46.56 11.21 25.84
N GLN A 478 -47.39 10.71 24.93
CA GLN A 478 -48.16 9.48 25.12
C GLN A 478 -47.24 8.27 25.31
N VAL A 479 -46.23 8.14 24.44
CA VAL A 479 -45.24 7.06 24.53
C VAL A 479 -44.45 7.17 25.83
N LEU A 480 -43.98 8.37 26.16
CA LEU A 480 -43.21 8.64 27.37
C LEU A 480 -44.02 8.36 28.65
N ALA A 481 -45.33 8.63 28.66
CA ALA A 481 -46.21 8.31 29.79
C ALA A 481 -46.35 6.79 30.03
N VAL A 482 -46.40 5.99 28.95
CA VAL A 482 -46.42 4.52 29.05
C VAL A 482 -45.09 3.99 29.57
N ILE A 483 -43.98 4.53 29.06
CA ILE A 483 -42.62 4.16 29.51
C ILE A 483 -42.40 4.53 30.98
N ALA A 484 -42.89 5.68 31.44
CA ALA A 484 -42.78 6.11 32.84
C ALA A 484 -43.73 5.34 33.79
N GLY A 485 -44.73 4.63 33.26
CA GLY A 485 -45.69 3.87 34.04
C GLY A 485 -45.16 2.51 34.54
N LYS A 486 -45.93 1.84 35.42
CA LYS A 486 -45.59 0.49 35.94
C LYS A 486 -45.95 -0.66 34.99
N ARG A 487 -46.36 -0.37 33.75
CA ARG A 487 -46.85 -1.39 32.79
C ARG A 487 -45.73 -2.12 32.05
N VAL A 488 -44.52 -1.55 32.05
CA VAL A 488 -43.31 -2.12 31.44
C VAL A 488 -42.17 -2.04 32.45
N THR A 489 -41.20 -2.94 32.37
CA THR A 489 -39.99 -2.86 33.19
C THR A 489 -38.83 -2.38 32.33
N ILE A 490 -38.25 -1.22 32.64
CA ILE A 490 -37.09 -0.71 31.91
C ILE A 490 -35.83 -1.38 32.44
N VAL A 491 -35.08 -2.03 31.56
CA VAL A 491 -33.77 -2.62 31.87
C VAL A 491 -32.66 -1.57 31.67
N ARG A 492 -32.72 -0.82 30.57
CA ARG A 492 -31.81 0.30 30.28
C ARG A 492 -32.39 1.26 29.26
N SER A 493 -31.93 2.52 29.29
CA SER A 493 -32.29 3.56 28.32
C SER A 493 -31.06 4.23 27.71
N SER A 494 -31.24 4.87 26.56
CA SER A 494 -30.19 5.61 25.85
C SER A 494 -30.81 6.65 24.93
N HIS A 495 -30.09 7.74 24.69
CA HIS A 495 -30.50 8.83 23.79
C HIS A 495 -29.43 9.05 22.74
N TYR A 496 -29.84 9.10 21.47
CA TYR A 496 -28.93 9.25 20.33
C TYR A 496 -29.37 10.36 19.40
N HIS A 497 -28.39 11.08 18.84
CA HIS A 497 -28.50 11.65 17.52
C HIS A 497 -27.97 10.60 16.53
N GLN A 498 -28.79 10.18 15.57
CA GLN A 498 -28.47 9.07 14.67
C GLN A 498 -28.44 9.52 13.21
N PHE A 499 -27.32 9.22 12.55
CA PHE A 499 -27.11 9.41 11.13
C PHE A 499 -27.07 8.04 10.44
N ASP A 500 -28.09 7.71 9.66
CA ASP A 500 -28.14 6.49 8.85
C ASP A 500 -27.91 6.88 7.37
N THR A 501 -26.80 6.43 6.78
CA THR A 501 -26.56 6.48 5.33
C THR A 501 -26.84 5.10 4.74
N TYR A 502 -27.80 5.04 3.81
CA TYR A 502 -28.21 3.83 3.13
C TYR A 502 -27.69 3.83 1.69
N TRP A 503 -27.10 2.71 1.31
CA TRP A 503 -26.58 2.45 -0.03
C TRP A 503 -27.34 1.30 -0.67
N SER A 504 -27.85 1.52 -1.88
CA SER A 504 -28.42 0.47 -2.74
C SER A 504 -27.50 0.16 -3.90
N PHE A 505 -27.72 -1.00 -4.52
CA PHE A 505 -26.89 -1.53 -5.59
C PHE A 505 -27.73 -1.81 -6.84
N HIS A 506 -27.07 -1.97 -7.99
CA HIS A 506 -27.74 -2.19 -9.27
C HIS A 506 -28.57 -3.47 -9.29
N ASP A 507 -28.08 -4.52 -8.64
CA ASP A 507 -28.84 -5.74 -8.38
C ASP A 507 -29.69 -5.55 -7.10
N PRO A 508 -31.02 -5.48 -7.21
CA PRO A 508 -31.88 -5.25 -6.05
C PRO A 508 -31.83 -6.39 -5.02
N ASP A 509 -31.43 -7.60 -5.41
CA ASP A 509 -31.34 -8.76 -4.50
C ASP A 509 -30.16 -8.64 -3.52
N GLN A 510 -29.21 -7.74 -3.80
CA GLN A 510 -28.11 -7.40 -2.88
C GLN A 510 -28.56 -6.61 -1.65
N GLY A 511 -29.80 -6.11 -1.63
CA GLY A 511 -30.38 -5.40 -0.49
C GLY A 511 -29.79 -4.01 -0.27
N TRP A 512 -29.79 -3.56 0.99
CA TRP A 512 -29.29 -2.25 1.40
C TRP A 512 -28.12 -2.40 2.37
N LEU A 513 -27.02 -1.71 2.09
CA LEU A 513 -25.94 -1.54 3.05
C LEU A 513 -26.17 -0.23 3.81
N ARG A 514 -26.32 -0.29 5.12
CA ARG A 514 -26.49 0.89 5.98
C ARG A 514 -25.22 1.15 6.79
N TYR A 515 -24.62 2.32 6.60
CA TYR A 515 -23.70 2.93 7.55
C TYR A 515 -24.50 3.73 8.57
N ARG A 516 -24.33 3.44 9.85
CA ARG A 516 -24.99 4.14 10.95
C ARG A 516 -23.96 4.71 11.90
N GLU A 517 -24.06 6.00 12.17
CA GLU A 517 -23.36 6.66 13.27
C GLU A 517 -24.38 7.01 14.38
N ASP A 518 -24.10 6.54 15.59
CA ASP A 518 -24.86 6.80 16.81
C ASP A 518 -24.04 7.76 17.70
N GLU A 519 -24.40 9.04 17.78
CA GLU A 519 -23.84 10.00 18.74
C GLU A 519 -24.62 9.91 20.06
N PHE A 520 -23.93 9.60 21.16
CA PHE A 520 -24.53 9.44 22.49
C PHE A 520 -24.73 10.79 23.15
N LEU A 521 -25.97 11.12 23.53
CA LEU A 521 -26.31 12.39 24.16
C LEU A 521 -26.43 12.23 25.68
N ASP A 522 -25.84 13.16 26.44
CA ASP A 522 -26.11 13.31 27.88
C ASP A 522 -27.46 14.01 28.14
N GLU A 523 -27.81 14.21 29.42
CA GLU A 523 -29.05 14.90 29.81
C GLU A 523 -29.09 16.38 29.40
N ALA A 524 -27.93 17.00 29.18
CA ALA A 524 -27.80 18.38 28.70
C ALA A 524 -27.79 18.46 27.16
N GLY A 525 -27.82 17.33 26.46
CA GLY A 525 -27.80 17.25 25.00
C GLY A 525 -26.39 17.32 24.38
N ASN A 526 -25.33 17.18 25.18
CA ASN A 526 -23.96 17.15 24.66
C ASN A 526 -23.58 15.75 24.17
N VAL A 527 -22.76 15.69 23.12
CA VAL A 527 -22.21 14.44 22.60
C VAL A 527 -21.12 13.92 23.54
N THR A 528 -21.34 12.74 24.11
CA THR A 528 -20.42 12.04 25.03
C THR A 528 -19.56 10.99 24.33
N GLY A 529 -19.92 10.64 23.10
CA GLY A 529 -19.18 9.70 22.25
C GLY A 529 -19.96 9.40 20.98
N ALA A 530 -19.32 8.70 20.04
CA ALA A 530 -19.96 8.26 18.80
C ALA A 530 -19.62 6.79 18.50
N ARG A 531 -20.53 6.08 17.85
CA ARG A 531 -20.31 4.70 17.39
C ARG A 531 -20.82 4.52 15.97
N ALA A 532 -19.93 4.09 15.09
CA ALA A 532 -20.27 3.74 13.72
C ALA A 532 -20.42 2.21 13.50
N ARG A 533 -21.39 1.79 12.67
CA ARG A 533 -21.64 0.39 12.30
C ARG A 533 -22.13 0.24 10.87
N LEU A 534 -21.73 -0.85 10.22
CA LEU A 534 -22.32 -1.30 8.96
C LEU A 534 -23.36 -2.39 9.22
N THR A 535 -24.48 -2.33 8.51
CA THR A 535 -25.52 -3.37 8.52
C THR A 535 -25.95 -3.65 7.09
N LEU A 536 -25.74 -4.87 6.60
CA LEU A 536 -26.37 -5.32 5.36
C LEU A 536 -27.75 -5.89 5.71
N THR A 537 -28.78 -5.29 5.14
CA THR A 537 -30.17 -5.77 5.24
C THR A 537 -30.60 -6.31 3.89
N GLY A 538 -30.87 -7.62 3.82
CA GLY A 538 -31.47 -8.24 2.64
C GLY A 538 -32.90 -7.74 2.40
N ARG A 539 -33.43 -7.95 1.19
CA ARG A 539 -34.80 -7.58 0.82
C ARG A 539 -35.87 -8.57 1.32
N THR A 540 -35.50 -9.74 1.83
CA THR A 540 -36.44 -10.83 2.10
C THR A 540 -37.35 -10.52 3.29
N ARG A 541 -38.53 -9.95 3.02
CA ARG A 541 -39.70 -10.02 3.91
C ARG A 541 -40.21 -11.46 3.84
N GLU A 542 -40.04 -12.25 4.90
CA GLU A 542 -40.51 -13.65 4.87
C GLU A 542 -42.02 -13.76 5.08
N ALA A 543 -42.58 -12.92 5.95
CA ALA A 543 -44.01 -12.87 6.24
C ALA A 543 -44.42 -11.51 6.85
N ASP A 544 -45.65 -11.10 6.56
CA ASP A 544 -46.37 -10.04 7.27
C ASP A 544 -47.35 -10.71 8.24
N LEU A 545 -47.19 -10.45 9.54
CA LEU A 545 -47.99 -11.03 10.61
C LEU A 545 -48.96 -9.99 11.20
N GLY A 546 -49.69 -9.28 10.32
CA GLY A 546 -50.67 -8.27 10.73
C GLY A 546 -50.03 -6.93 11.11
N GLY A 547 -49.11 -6.43 10.27
CA GLY A 547 -48.36 -5.19 10.48
C GLY A 547 -47.01 -5.37 11.17
N VAL A 548 -46.73 -6.57 11.70
CA VAL A 548 -45.42 -6.94 12.27
C VAL A 548 -44.61 -7.70 11.22
N LEU A 549 -43.42 -7.18 10.92
CA LEU A 549 -42.53 -7.71 9.88
C LEU A 549 -41.56 -8.74 10.44
N LEU A 550 -41.41 -9.86 9.72
CA LEU A 550 -40.40 -10.88 9.96
C LEU A 550 -39.29 -10.79 8.90
N PHE A 551 -38.05 -10.53 9.34
CA PHE A 551 -36.87 -10.48 8.47
C PHE A 551 -35.95 -11.67 8.74
N ARG A 552 -35.40 -12.24 7.66
CA ARG A 552 -34.34 -13.25 7.71
C ARG A 552 -32.99 -12.66 7.32
N SER A 553 -32.02 -12.84 8.20
CA SER A 553 -30.60 -12.50 8.06
C SER A 553 -30.27 -11.00 8.01
N ARG A 554 -29.54 -10.54 9.05
CA ARG A 554 -28.82 -9.26 9.07
C ARG A 554 -27.36 -9.52 9.38
N TYR A 555 -26.49 -9.01 8.51
CA TYR A 555 -25.05 -9.07 8.73
C TYR A 555 -24.57 -7.75 9.31
N LEU A 556 -23.86 -7.82 10.43
CA LEU A 556 -23.37 -6.64 11.14
C LEU A 556 -21.85 -6.66 11.15
N ALA A 557 -21.26 -5.50 10.81
CA ALA A 557 -19.83 -5.28 10.89
C ALA A 557 -19.53 -3.95 11.59
N PRO A 558 -18.43 -3.82 12.36
CA PRO A 558 -17.94 -2.52 12.81
C PRO A 558 -17.64 -1.63 11.60
N ALA A 559 -17.95 -0.34 11.70
CA ALA A 559 -17.55 0.62 10.67
C ALA A 559 -16.23 1.27 11.08
N ALA A 560 -15.11 0.60 10.78
CA ALA A 560 -13.77 1.05 11.13
C ALA A 560 -13.20 2.16 10.20
N HIS A 561 -13.87 2.42 9.08
CA HIS A 561 -13.44 3.40 8.08
C HIS A 561 -14.48 4.52 7.88
N SER A 562 -14.06 5.59 7.20
CA SER A 562 -14.93 6.73 6.91
C SER A 562 -16.09 6.37 5.94
N PRO A 563 -17.22 7.10 5.96
CA PRO A 563 -18.27 6.96 4.95
C PRO A 563 -17.76 7.06 3.51
N ARG A 564 -16.79 7.95 3.26
CA ARG A 564 -16.13 8.10 1.95
C ARG A 564 -15.51 6.78 1.48
N PHE A 565 -14.70 6.15 2.34
CA PHE A 565 -14.04 4.87 2.03
C PHE A 565 -15.07 3.82 1.59
N TYR A 566 -16.18 3.71 2.33
CA TYR A 566 -17.21 2.74 2.01
C TYR A 566 -17.94 3.03 0.69
N ARG A 567 -18.18 4.30 0.35
CA ARG A 567 -18.74 4.66 -0.97
C ARG A 567 -17.84 4.21 -2.11
N GLU A 568 -16.54 4.50 -2.00
CA GLU A 568 -15.56 4.15 -3.04
C GLU A 568 -15.39 2.63 -3.16
N TYR A 569 -15.40 1.91 -2.03
CA TYR A 569 -15.20 0.46 -1.98
C TYR A 569 -16.43 -0.35 -2.44
N PHE A 570 -17.63 0.03 -1.98
CA PHE A 570 -18.87 -0.67 -2.32
C PHE A 570 -19.47 -0.22 -3.65
N ARG A 571 -19.15 1.00 -4.13
CA ARG A 571 -19.66 1.59 -5.39
C ARG A 571 -21.19 1.50 -5.51
N PRO A 572 -21.93 2.14 -4.58
CA PRO A 572 -23.39 2.04 -4.57
C PRO A 572 -24.03 2.77 -5.75
N ALA A 573 -25.18 2.27 -6.21
CA ALA A 573 -25.96 2.86 -7.29
C ALA A 573 -26.71 4.12 -6.84
N ALA A 574 -27.13 4.17 -5.57
CA ALA A 574 -27.77 5.33 -4.96
C ALA A 574 -27.46 5.42 -3.45
N GLU A 575 -27.50 6.64 -2.93
CA GLU A 575 -27.30 6.96 -1.52
C GLU A 575 -28.53 7.71 -0.99
N HIS A 576 -29.01 7.31 0.19
CA HIS A 576 -30.10 7.96 0.90
C HIS A 576 -29.69 8.20 2.36
N VAL A 577 -29.87 9.43 2.85
CA VAL A 577 -29.51 9.80 4.22
C VAL A 577 -30.78 9.96 5.04
N VAL A 578 -30.77 9.39 6.24
CA VAL A 578 -31.81 9.57 7.26
C VAL A 578 -31.15 10.05 8.54
N GLU A 579 -31.53 11.23 8.99
CA GLU A 579 -31.11 11.80 10.26
C GLU A 579 -32.29 11.79 11.23
N LYS A 580 -32.06 11.34 12.47
CA LYS A 580 -33.11 11.28 13.49
C LYS A 580 -32.59 11.40 14.91
N GLU A 581 -33.42 11.96 15.77
CA GLU A 581 -33.27 11.86 17.21
C GLU A 581 -33.96 10.58 17.69
N ARG A 582 -33.26 9.73 18.46
CA ARG A 582 -33.78 8.44 18.93
C ARG A 582 -33.63 8.30 20.44
N ARG A 583 -34.75 8.10 21.12
CA ARG A 583 -34.77 7.57 22.50
C ARG A 583 -35.02 6.07 22.45
N ARG A 584 -34.16 5.29 23.11
CA ARG A 584 -34.20 3.83 23.07
C ARG A 584 -34.25 3.26 24.46
N TRP A 585 -35.15 2.30 24.65
CA TRP A 585 -35.27 1.48 25.85
C TRP A 585 -35.10 0.01 25.51
N LEU A 586 -34.37 -0.71 26.34
CA LEU A 586 -34.56 -2.15 26.48
C LEU A 586 -35.56 -2.34 27.63
N LEU A 587 -36.69 -2.95 27.35
CA LEU A 587 -37.74 -3.19 28.33
C LEU A 587 -38.22 -4.62 28.30
N VAL A 588 -38.75 -5.08 29.43
CA VAL A 588 -39.45 -6.36 29.57
C VAL A 588 -40.94 -6.09 29.65
N TYR A 589 -41.70 -6.71 28.76
CA TYR A 589 -43.17 -6.66 28.74
C TYR A 589 -43.72 -8.09 28.60
N ARG A 590 -44.59 -8.49 29.53
CA ARG A 590 -45.13 -9.86 29.63
C ARG A 590 -44.08 -10.97 29.58
N GLY A 591 -42.93 -10.73 30.22
CA GLY A 591 -41.82 -11.68 30.28
C GLY A 591 -40.94 -11.75 29.02
N VAL A 592 -41.18 -10.88 28.03
CA VAL A 592 -40.41 -10.82 26.79
C VAL A 592 -39.63 -9.51 26.73
N GLU A 593 -38.36 -9.59 26.32
CA GLU A 593 -37.50 -8.43 26.11
C GLU A 593 -37.75 -7.79 24.74
N PHE A 594 -37.95 -6.47 24.73
CA PHE A 594 -38.07 -5.67 23.52
C PHE A 594 -37.14 -4.47 23.56
N TYR A 595 -36.57 -4.14 22.41
CA TYR A 595 -36.04 -2.82 22.15
C TYR A 595 -37.16 -1.93 21.62
N VAL A 596 -37.46 -0.86 22.33
CA VAL A 596 -38.43 0.16 21.90
C VAL A 596 -37.70 1.45 21.60
N HIS A 597 -37.92 2.00 20.42
CA HIS A 597 -37.36 3.29 19.98
C HIS A 597 -38.48 4.28 19.75
N LEU A 598 -38.31 5.50 20.25
CA LEU A 598 -39.09 6.66 19.88
C LEU A 598 -38.20 7.57 19.04
N ASP A 599 -38.56 7.73 17.77
CA ASP A 599 -37.76 8.40 16.76
C ASP A 599 -38.47 9.66 16.26
N ARG A 600 -37.71 10.75 16.12
CA ARG A 600 -38.10 11.96 15.41
C ARG A 600 -37.20 12.14 14.20
N LEU A 601 -37.77 12.13 12.99
CA LEU A 601 -37.01 12.34 11.77
C LEU A 601 -36.65 13.82 11.62
N LEU A 602 -35.36 14.10 11.46
CA LEU A 602 -34.81 15.43 11.23
C LEU A 602 -34.55 15.65 9.74
N SER A 603 -34.05 14.63 9.04
CA SER A 603 -33.80 14.66 7.60
C SER A 603 -34.16 13.32 6.93
N PRO A 604 -35.03 13.31 5.89
CA PRO A 604 -35.91 14.41 5.54
C PRO A 604 -36.88 14.70 6.71
N PRO A 605 -37.26 15.97 6.94
CA PRO A 605 -38.23 16.28 7.99
C PRO A 605 -39.55 15.55 7.72
N GLY A 606 -40.08 14.93 8.76
CA GLY A 606 -41.36 14.23 8.74
C GLY A 606 -42.28 14.77 9.81
N ASP A 607 -43.59 14.74 9.54
CA ASP A 607 -44.60 15.11 10.51
C ASP A 607 -44.82 13.97 11.52
N GLY A 608 -44.59 14.26 12.80
CA GLY A 608 -44.85 13.38 13.92
C GLY A 608 -43.65 12.55 14.40
N TYR A 609 -43.93 11.63 15.31
CA TYR A 609 -42.94 10.71 15.87
C TYR A 609 -43.21 9.29 15.35
N PHE A 610 -42.19 8.45 15.39
CA PHE A 610 -42.30 7.04 15.03
C PHE A 610 -41.92 6.19 16.23
N ILE A 611 -42.70 5.16 16.49
CA ILE A 611 -42.33 4.13 17.44
C ILE A 611 -41.87 2.87 16.70
N GLU A 612 -40.72 2.33 17.10
CA GLU A 612 -40.14 1.12 16.52
C GLU A 612 -39.93 0.10 17.64
N VAL A 613 -40.62 -1.04 17.57
CA VAL A 613 -40.49 -2.13 18.56
C VAL A 613 -39.78 -3.31 17.90
N LYS A 614 -38.75 -3.86 18.55
CA LYS A 614 -37.94 -4.96 18.02
C LYS A 614 -37.66 -6.04 19.05
N SER A 615 -37.64 -7.28 18.58
CA SER A 615 -37.08 -8.42 19.31
C SER A 615 -36.38 -9.38 18.34
N ARG A 616 -35.48 -10.22 18.87
CA ARG A 616 -34.74 -11.22 18.09
C ARG A 616 -34.93 -12.62 18.67
N THR A 617 -34.78 -13.64 17.82
CA THR A 617 -34.85 -15.06 18.22
C THR A 617 -34.28 -15.98 17.13
N TRP A 618 -33.87 -17.18 17.54
CA TRP A 618 -33.53 -18.29 16.63
C TRP A 618 -34.75 -19.14 16.21
N SER A 619 -35.90 -18.98 16.87
CA SER A 619 -37.09 -19.82 16.66
C SER A 619 -38.19 -19.07 15.90
N GLN A 620 -38.62 -19.61 14.77
CA GLN A 620 -39.74 -19.04 13.99
C GLN A 620 -41.05 -19.01 14.79
N ARG A 621 -41.31 -20.03 15.62
CA ARG A 621 -42.49 -20.08 16.49
C ARG A 621 -42.42 -18.97 17.55
N ASP A 622 -41.28 -18.81 18.21
CA ASP A 622 -41.07 -17.73 19.18
C ASP A 622 -41.17 -16.34 18.50
N ALA A 623 -40.77 -16.23 17.23
CA ALA A 623 -40.93 -15.00 16.47
C ALA A 623 -42.41 -14.64 16.25
N GLN A 624 -43.27 -15.63 15.98
CA GLN A 624 -44.72 -15.45 15.87
C GLN A 624 -45.35 -15.06 17.21
N ASP A 625 -44.95 -15.73 18.31
CA ASP A 625 -45.44 -15.41 19.65
C ASP A 625 -45.04 -13.98 20.07
N LYS A 626 -43.79 -13.59 19.78
CA LYS A 626 -43.27 -12.22 19.97
C LYS A 626 -44.05 -11.19 19.15
N ALA A 627 -44.43 -11.51 17.91
CA ALA A 627 -45.23 -10.62 17.07
C ALA A 627 -46.60 -10.32 17.71
N ALA A 628 -47.27 -11.33 18.29
CA ALA A 628 -48.52 -11.12 19.01
C ALA A 628 -48.35 -10.20 20.24
N VAL A 629 -47.27 -10.38 21.01
CA VAL A 629 -46.96 -9.53 22.17
C VAL A 629 -46.62 -8.09 21.76
N ILE A 630 -45.98 -7.91 20.60
CA ILE A 630 -45.70 -6.58 20.03
C ILE A 630 -47.00 -5.83 19.71
N THR A 631 -48.01 -6.49 19.15
CA THR A 631 -49.31 -5.88 18.86
C THR A 631 -49.98 -5.34 20.13
N ASP A 632 -49.95 -6.12 21.22
CA ASP A 632 -50.44 -5.68 22.52
C ASP A 632 -49.65 -4.50 23.09
N LEU A 633 -48.33 -4.48 22.86
CA LEU A 633 -47.46 -3.39 23.29
C LEU A 633 -47.70 -2.11 22.48
N LEU A 634 -47.95 -2.21 21.17
CA LEU A 634 -48.35 -1.07 20.33
C LEU A 634 -49.68 -0.45 20.78
N ALA A 635 -50.66 -1.27 21.14
CA ALA A 635 -51.94 -0.79 21.65
C ALA A 635 -51.76 0.06 22.93
N LEU A 636 -50.80 -0.30 23.79
CA LEU A 636 -50.46 0.51 24.97
C LEU A 636 -49.91 1.89 24.61
N PHE A 637 -49.13 1.99 23.53
CA PHE A 637 -48.63 3.25 23.00
C PHE A 637 -49.69 4.05 22.23
N GLY A 638 -50.91 3.50 22.09
CA GLY A 638 -52.04 4.13 21.42
C GLY A 638 -51.96 4.14 19.90
N THR A 639 -51.26 3.16 19.33
CA THR A 639 -51.22 2.90 17.89
C THR A 639 -51.97 1.61 17.59
N SER A 640 -52.63 1.54 16.45
CA SER A 640 -53.24 0.31 15.94
C SER A 640 -52.35 -0.33 14.85
N PRO A 641 -52.62 -1.59 14.47
CA PRO A 641 -52.01 -2.20 13.28
C PRO A 641 -52.20 -1.38 11.99
N ASP A 642 -53.26 -0.58 11.88
CA ASP A 642 -53.52 0.27 10.71
C ASP A 642 -52.56 1.48 10.65
N ASP A 643 -51.96 1.86 11.78
CA ASP A 643 -50.94 2.92 11.87
C ASP A 643 -49.52 2.42 11.56
N THR A 644 -49.38 1.12 11.26
CA THR A 644 -48.10 0.49 10.97
C THR A 644 -47.61 0.83 9.57
N ILE A 645 -46.31 1.05 9.45
CA ILE A 645 -45.64 1.30 8.19
C ILE A 645 -44.81 0.06 7.87
N SER A 646 -45.16 -0.61 6.78
CA SER A 646 -44.43 -1.78 6.28
C SER A 646 -43.04 -1.42 5.72
N ASP A 647 -42.83 -0.15 5.40
CA ASP A 647 -41.58 0.40 4.87
C ASP A 647 -40.56 0.79 5.96
N GLY A 648 -39.31 0.39 5.75
CA GLY A 648 -38.18 0.88 6.53
C GLY A 648 -37.96 2.38 6.31
N TYR A 649 -37.05 2.97 7.10
CA TYR A 649 -36.81 4.42 6.98
C TYR A 649 -36.25 4.79 5.61
N VAL A 650 -35.47 3.89 5.01
CA VAL A 650 -34.90 4.10 3.68
C VAL A 650 -35.97 4.06 2.59
N GLU A 651 -36.94 3.15 2.68
CA GLU A 651 -38.04 3.05 1.73
C GLU A 651 -38.98 4.27 1.81
N LEU A 652 -39.20 4.81 3.01
CA LEU A 652 -39.95 6.07 3.21
C LEU A 652 -39.29 7.29 2.54
N VAL A 653 -37.97 7.28 2.43
CA VAL A 653 -37.20 8.36 1.78
C VAL A 653 -37.03 8.11 0.29
N ALA A 654 -36.81 6.87 -0.13
CA ALA A 654 -36.64 6.48 -1.54
C ALA A 654 -37.96 6.57 -2.34
N GLY A 655 -39.11 6.37 -1.69
CA GLY A 655 -40.44 6.44 -2.30
C GLY A 655 -41.01 7.86 -2.47
N ARG A 656 -40.35 8.90 -1.93
CA ARG A 656 -40.69 10.31 -2.19
C ARG A 656 -40.02 10.76 -3.49
N ARG A 657 -40.61 10.45 -4.64
CA ARG A 657 -40.37 11.14 -5.91
C ARG A 657 -41.57 11.97 -6.29
#